data_AF-A0A957N5K6-F1
#
_entry.id   AF-A0A957N5K6-F1
#
_cell.length_a   1.000
_cell.length_b   1.000
_cell.length_c   1.000
_cell.angle_alpha   90.00
_cell.angle_beta   90.00
_cell.angle_gamma   90.00
#
_symmetry.space_group_name_H-M   'P 1'
#
loop_
_entity.id
_entity.type
_entity.pdbx_description
1 polymer ?
#
loop_
_entity_poly.entity_id
_entity_poly.type
_entity_poly.pdbx_seq_one_letter_code
_entity_poly.pdbx_strand_id
1 'polypeptide(L)'
;MARPLFDSEYIFGIHEPGGEGEMLRAGRPGWIVFTEGIGHDPADQGGRDYRAYSDRDLGVITRLNNGYFPEGTIPYRQYYADFAQRCANFVANSRGCKIWIIGNEMNYAIERPQSGRSMAPGHQPQDAAPAGDVVDDVTLTVDEPATTPAPPPKKPDSWLGRLFGSLLHAVSDGMGAAELGPPRPPLPPAHDMAPSLAPPPHRTAPADDPNFRGDPARFSALHPPPAAAPSVDLEDEATPPAADGVWPSAVLRGSLEETITPELYVRCYRLCRDAIHRLPGHEDDLVLVGAVAPWNSQTIYSSNPNGDWIQYFRDILESLGPDQCDGITLHAFTRGADPSLITDEQRLAVPFQNHHAGFRTYLDFMNAVPQAMRRLPVFITETDQTEPWSNRATGWVQQAYAEINGWNEQPGNQKICALVLYRWPRTDMWYIEGKQAVIDDFRSALQRDYRWRSATPPAETPKPRKKPAQPPPPYRIEWVNDRVPGRLRAGDVVTITLELRNRGSRVWSWGGGNPFRLGYHYYRNRRRLDVPADLLLRTDVPQDVAPGESVTIQANVALPTEAGNYTIEFDLIQEGVTWFKEQGSPVLTRWLTVEPAADGAPARNGAAETLPVPLFKDVVTQLPRSGAGYARRSMDRIKYLVISHTGGKAYIGLDKIAQTHIGRGYPGIVYDYVIDPGGQIFKVTEVEDVAEPGQTWSVAGVNICLTGDFRKAPPPLTQLEATSRLCAWLARNLSLGPDAIVGLGELTRSGSPGRTFYKDVQWGENLRRQVRLHLAVLHSGAAQVMSDTQQAEFEALEQVRDDLTAQLATLKEEQGRQTSMVRHLQAELVEANQQLTTWRESPDNRPPMQNVVQRLPRDPRRYVLRRPDDVRYVVINHTGAAPGVPLTRLAEGHMPDWPGLLYDFVIDQHGSILQTQPLDEVVDTALPYLAEAVNIAFSGVFDEQTPPDIQIHAAGRLIAWLQAEFPNLTLESVRGLSEFVETTSPGRQWLEGAVWKEALIAAVRRASGHVDPSQAEEELRAALAERDRQMLVLQHNLDTVESQRRRLVDDAEDLRTQLAAKAVAPTPFVVPKPSMRN
;
A
#
# COMPACT_ATOMS: atom_id res chain seq x y z
N MET A 1 -36.16 -18.11 -20.28
CA MET A 1 -36.07 -16.80 -19.60
C MET A 1 -34.61 -16.36 -19.68
N ALA A 2 -34.31 -15.08 -19.88
CA ALA A 2 -32.92 -14.62 -19.96
C ALA A 2 -32.19 -14.90 -18.63
N ARG A 3 -30.91 -15.32 -18.68
CA ARG A 3 -30.08 -15.48 -17.48
C ARG A 3 -30.01 -14.13 -16.74
N PRO A 4 -30.43 -14.03 -15.48
CA PRO A 4 -30.07 -12.89 -14.66
C PRO A 4 -28.60 -13.02 -14.28
N LEU A 5 -27.84 -11.96 -14.54
CA LEU A 5 -26.44 -11.74 -14.13
C LEU A 5 -25.36 -12.53 -14.92
N PHE A 6 -24.20 -11.88 -15.06
CA PHE A 6 -23.00 -12.35 -15.76
C PHE A 6 -22.23 -13.36 -14.89
N ASP A 7 -22.78 -14.57 -14.81
CA ASP A 7 -22.49 -15.59 -13.80
C ASP A 7 -21.94 -16.87 -14.45
N SER A 8 -20.73 -17.27 -14.04
CA SER A 8 -20.12 -18.54 -14.44
C SER A 8 -20.68 -19.68 -13.60
N GLU A 9 -21.25 -20.71 -14.25
CA GLU A 9 -21.73 -21.93 -13.58
C GLU A 9 -20.58 -22.78 -12.98
N TYR A 10 -19.34 -22.51 -13.39
CA TYR A 10 -18.13 -23.23 -13.02
C TYR A 10 -17.40 -22.60 -11.84
N ILE A 11 -16.65 -23.40 -11.07
CA ILE A 11 -15.81 -22.88 -9.97
C ILE A 11 -14.44 -22.37 -10.42
N PHE A 12 -14.03 -22.62 -11.67
CA PHE A 12 -12.72 -22.23 -12.19
C PHE A 12 -12.54 -20.71 -12.19
N GLY A 13 -11.38 -20.21 -11.76
CA GLY A 13 -11.08 -18.79 -11.82
C GLY A 13 -9.60 -18.45 -11.81
N ILE A 14 -9.29 -17.24 -12.29
CA ILE A 14 -7.93 -16.69 -12.36
C ILE A 14 -7.92 -15.23 -11.86
N HIS A 15 -6.83 -14.83 -11.20
CA HIS A 15 -6.61 -13.45 -10.78
C HIS A 15 -5.80 -12.70 -11.84
N GLU A 16 -6.35 -11.58 -12.31
CA GLU A 16 -6.00 -10.85 -13.55
C GLU A 16 -6.16 -11.66 -14.86
N PRO A 17 -6.37 -11.00 -16.01
CA PRO A 17 -6.53 -11.66 -17.30
C PRO A 17 -5.21 -12.22 -17.87
N GLY A 18 -5.34 -13.02 -18.94
CA GLY A 18 -4.25 -13.68 -19.66
C GLY A 18 -4.40 -15.21 -19.69
N GLY A 19 -5.21 -15.79 -18.82
CA GLY A 19 -5.47 -17.23 -18.71
C GLY A 19 -6.85 -17.68 -19.17
N GLU A 20 -7.75 -16.74 -19.47
CA GLU A 20 -9.15 -17.03 -19.80
C GLU A 20 -9.30 -17.80 -21.11
N GLY A 21 -8.29 -17.72 -21.99
CA GLY A 21 -8.18 -18.56 -23.18
C GLY A 21 -8.13 -20.06 -22.85
N GLU A 22 -7.60 -20.47 -21.69
CA GLU A 22 -7.61 -21.87 -21.24
C GLU A 22 -9.03 -22.32 -20.89
N MET A 23 -9.73 -21.53 -20.07
CA MET A 23 -11.11 -21.77 -19.65
C MET A 23 -12.06 -21.85 -20.84
N LEU A 24 -11.94 -20.91 -21.78
CA LEU A 24 -12.77 -20.85 -22.98
C LEU A 24 -12.46 -21.98 -23.98
N ARG A 25 -11.18 -22.35 -24.17
CA ARG A 25 -10.82 -23.51 -25.01
C ARG A 25 -11.32 -24.84 -24.43
N ALA A 26 -11.46 -24.95 -23.11
CA ALA A 26 -12.09 -26.08 -22.44
C ALA A 26 -13.63 -26.07 -22.50
N GLY A 27 -14.26 -25.01 -23.05
CA GLY A 27 -15.72 -24.85 -23.03
C GLY A 27 -16.29 -24.59 -21.64
N ARG A 28 -15.47 -24.09 -20.71
CA ARG A 28 -15.80 -23.85 -19.30
C ARG A 28 -15.49 -22.41 -18.91
N PRO A 29 -16.26 -21.42 -19.38
CA PRO A 29 -16.06 -20.03 -18.99
C PRO A 29 -16.19 -19.90 -17.47
N GLY A 30 -15.07 -19.59 -16.82
CA GLY A 30 -14.96 -19.42 -15.37
C GLY A 30 -15.02 -17.95 -14.94
N TRP A 31 -14.37 -17.64 -13.83
CA TRP A 31 -14.31 -16.32 -13.22
C TRP A 31 -12.97 -15.62 -13.48
N ILE A 32 -12.98 -14.29 -13.60
CA ILE A 32 -11.78 -13.45 -13.57
C ILE A 32 -11.95 -12.41 -12.45
N VAL A 33 -10.97 -12.34 -11.55
CA VAL A 33 -10.87 -11.27 -10.56
C VAL A 33 -9.93 -10.19 -11.09
N PHE A 34 -10.44 -8.96 -11.18
CA PHE A 34 -9.67 -7.76 -11.49
C PHE A 34 -9.40 -6.97 -10.21
N THR A 35 -8.22 -6.37 -10.10
CA THR A 35 -7.84 -5.46 -9.02
C THR A 35 -7.68 -4.04 -9.57
N GLU A 36 -8.47 -3.11 -9.04
CA GLU A 36 -8.44 -1.68 -9.40
C GLU A 36 -7.99 -0.85 -8.19
N GLY A 37 -7.03 0.05 -8.40
CA GLY A 37 -6.70 1.14 -7.47
C GLY A 37 -7.34 2.43 -8.00
N ILE A 38 -8.49 2.81 -7.44
CA ILE A 38 -9.35 3.88 -7.98
C ILE A 38 -9.18 5.23 -7.27
N GLY A 39 -8.35 5.31 -6.22
CA GLY A 39 -8.23 6.49 -5.36
C GLY A 39 -9.50 6.73 -4.54
N HIS A 40 -9.64 7.94 -4.01
CA HIS A 40 -10.84 8.41 -3.29
C HIS A 40 -11.30 9.79 -3.75
N ASP A 41 -10.87 10.27 -4.92
CA ASP A 41 -11.32 11.54 -5.49
C ASP A 41 -12.81 11.42 -5.91
N PRO A 42 -13.74 12.18 -5.27
CA PRO A 42 -15.16 12.06 -5.58
C PRO A 42 -15.54 12.71 -6.92
N ALA A 43 -14.63 13.48 -7.54
CA ALA A 43 -14.84 14.09 -8.85
C ALA A 43 -14.48 13.15 -10.02
N ASP A 44 -13.58 12.18 -9.81
CA ASP A 44 -13.14 11.24 -10.86
C ASP A 44 -14.30 10.35 -11.35
N GLN A 45 -14.58 10.44 -12.66
CA GLN A 45 -15.63 9.70 -13.38
C GLN A 45 -15.09 8.49 -14.17
N GLY A 46 -13.81 8.16 -14.05
CA GLY A 46 -13.21 7.02 -14.73
C GLY A 46 -13.82 5.69 -14.29
N GLY A 47 -14.07 4.81 -15.25
CA GLY A 47 -14.49 3.41 -15.09
C GLY A 47 -13.83 2.53 -16.15
N ARG A 48 -14.14 1.22 -16.15
CA ARG A 48 -13.49 0.23 -17.05
C ARG A 48 -14.50 -0.64 -17.79
N ASP A 49 -14.19 -0.97 -19.04
CA ASP A 49 -15.02 -1.87 -19.86
C ASP A 49 -14.50 -3.31 -19.79
N TYR A 50 -15.26 -4.18 -19.13
CA TYR A 50 -14.96 -5.60 -18.95
C TYR A 50 -15.67 -6.50 -19.97
N ARG A 51 -16.42 -5.94 -20.93
CA ARG A 51 -17.19 -6.71 -21.92
C ARG A 51 -16.35 -7.64 -22.78
N ALA A 52 -15.06 -7.33 -22.98
CA ALA A 52 -14.09 -8.22 -23.61
C ALA A 52 -13.97 -9.62 -22.95
N TYR A 53 -14.48 -9.75 -21.72
CA TYR A 53 -14.57 -11.00 -20.96
C TYR A 53 -16.03 -11.44 -20.79
N SER A 54 -16.91 -10.58 -20.29
CA SER A 54 -18.29 -10.96 -19.97
C SER A 54 -19.20 -11.20 -21.16
N ASP A 55 -18.92 -10.62 -22.34
CA ASP A 55 -19.62 -10.98 -23.59
C ASP A 55 -19.20 -12.39 -24.10
N ARG A 56 -18.22 -13.05 -23.45
CA ARG A 56 -17.74 -14.42 -23.70
C ARG A 56 -18.16 -15.39 -22.58
N ASP A 57 -19.26 -15.09 -21.87
CA ASP A 57 -19.81 -15.82 -20.73
C ASP A 57 -18.88 -15.93 -19.48
N LEU A 58 -17.74 -15.22 -19.45
CA LEU A 58 -16.86 -15.20 -18.27
C LEU A 58 -17.46 -14.35 -17.14
N GLY A 59 -17.45 -14.89 -15.93
CA GLY A 59 -17.87 -14.16 -14.74
C GLY A 59 -16.83 -13.11 -14.34
N VAL A 60 -17.21 -11.85 -14.28
CA VAL A 60 -16.30 -10.74 -13.92
C VAL A 60 -16.54 -10.31 -12.48
N ILE A 61 -15.47 -10.28 -11.69
CA ILE A 61 -15.45 -9.78 -10.31
C ILE A 61 -14.38 -8.68 -10.24
N THR A 62 -14.74 -7.50 -9.76
CA THR A 62 -13.80 -6.38 -9.64
C THR A 62 -13.59 -5.98 -8.19
N ARG A 63 -12.34 -5.99 -7.72
CA ARG A 63 -11.94 -5.48 -6.41
C ARG A 63 -11.57 -4.00 -6.52
N LEU A 64 -12.35 -3.17 -5.83
CA LEU A 64 -12.16 -1.72 -5.74
C LEU A 64 -11.35 -1.40 -4.48
N ASN A 65 -10.16 -0.84 -4.68
CA ASN A 65 -9.26 -0.39 -3.63
C ASN A 65 -9.02 1.12 -3.81
N ASN A 66 -8.83 1.84 -2.71
CA ASN A 66 -8.33 3.22 -2.75
C ASN A 66 -6.91 3.25 -3.34
N GLY A 67 -6.02 2.40 -2.83
CA GLY A 67 -4.69 2.17 -3.35
C GLY A 67 -4.11 0.89 -2.78
N TYR A 68 -2.78 0.78 -2.79
CA TYR A 68 -2.03 -0.27 -2.09
C TYR A 68 -1.17 0.35 -0.99
N PHE A 69 -0.20 -0.37 -0.44
CA PHE A 69 0.80 0.26 0.40
C PHE A 69 1.47 1.40 -0.38
N PRO A 70 1.50 2.65 0.14
CA PRO A 70 1.13 3.11 1.48
C PRO A 70 -0.26 3.77 1.64
N GLU A 71 -0.98 4.04 0.54
CA GLU A 71 -2.29 4.72 0.54
C GLU A 71 -3.39 3.89 1.24
N GLY A 72 -3.23 2.57 1.28
CA GLY A 72 -4.15 1.62 1.88
C GLY A 72 -5.31 1.23 0.96
N THR A 73 -5.76 -0.02 1.11
CA THR A 73 -6.87 -0.62 0.36
C THR A 73 -8.19 0.13 0.51
N ILE A 74 -8.39 0.78 1.66
CA ILE A 74 -9.37 1.84 1.91
C ILE A 74 -8.61 3.03 2.53
N PRO A 75 -9.05 4.28 2.34
CA PRO A 75 -8.30 5.43 2.81
C PRO A 75 -8.49 5.63 4.32
N TYR A 76 -7.95 6.72 4.87
CA TYR A 76 -8.27 7.16 6.23
C TYR A 76 -9.78 7.39 6.44
N ARG A 77 -10.28 7.16 7.65
CA ARG A 77 -11.71 7.23 8.04
C ARG A 77 -12.43 8.53 7.68
N GLN A 78 -11.68 9.62 7.46
CA GLN A 78 -12.18 10.91 7.04
C GLN A 78 -12.64 10.93 5.57
N TYR A 79 -12.00 10.14 4.70
CA TYR A 79 -12.27 10.07 3.26
C TYR A 79 -13.18 8.91 2.85
N TYR A 80 -13.80 8.19 3.80
CA TYR A 80 -14.72 7.08 3.47
C TYR A 80 -15.96 7.52 2.68
N ALA A 81 -16.41 8.76 2.83
CA ALA A 81 -17.52 9.30 2.03
C ALA A 81 -17.08 9.55 0.57
N ASP A 82 -15.89 10.11 0.40
CA ASP A 82 -15.32 10.44 -0.91
C ASP A 82 -14.96 9.16 -1.69
N PHE A 83 -14.39 8.17 -1.01
CA PHE A 83 -14.14 6.83 -1.55
C PHE A 83 -15.45 6.11 -1.95
N ALA A 84 -16.51 6.22 -1.16
CA ALA A 84 -17.81 5.67 -1.52
C ALA A 84 -18.40 6.33 -2.78
N GLN A 85 -18.23 7.65 -2.93
CA GLN A 85 -18.61 8.35 -4.15
C GLN A 85 -17.73 7.93 -5.34
N ARG A 86 -16.41 7.78 -5.14
CA ARG A 86 -15.48 7.30 -6.18
C ARG A 86 -15.82 5.88 -6.65
N CYS A 87 -16.15 4.98 -5.73
CA CYS A 87 -16.68 3.64 -6.02
C CYS A 87 -17.95 3.72 -6.88
N ALA A 88 -18.91 4.55 -6.51
CA ALA A 88 -20.14 4.73 -7.29
C ALA A 88 -19.86 5.30 -8.70
N ASN A 89 -18.99 6.31 -8.83
CA ASN A 89 -18.57 6.84 -10.12
C ASN A 89 -17.88 5.77 -10.99
N PHE A 90 -17.03 4.93 -10.39
CA PHE A 90 -16.37 3.83 -11.11
C PHE A 90 -17.38 2.82 -11.64
N VAL A 91 -18.32 2.39 -10.79
CA VAL A 91 -19.34 1.40 -11.14
C VAL A 91 -20.29 1.94 -12.21
N ALA A 92 -20.76 3.18 -12.08
CA ALA A 92 -21.65 3.82 -13.06
C ALA A 92 -21.04 3.95 -14.47
N ASN A 93 -19.72 4.15 -14.54
CA ASN A 93 -18.98 4.28 -15.80
C ASN A 93 -18.33 2.97 -16.27
N SER A 94 -18.49 1.87 -15.52
CA SER A 94 -17.97 0.56 -15.89
C SER A 94 -19.02 -0.31 -16.58
N ARG A 95 -18.57 -1.18 -17.49
CA ARG A 95 -19.46 -2.05 -18.30
C ARG A 95 -19.04 -3.49 -18.20
N GLY A 96 -20.00 -4.42 -18.25
CA GLY A 96 -19.71 -5.86 -18.25
C GLY A 96 -19.23 -6.41 -16.89
N CYS A 97 -19.40 -5.69 -15.79
CA CYS A 97 -19.18 -6.19 -14.43
C CYS A 97 -20.41 -5.89 -13.56
N LYS A 98 -20.72 -6.79 -12.63
CA LYS A 98 -21.86 -6.73 -11.70
C LYS A 98 -21.54 -7.26 -10.29
N ILE A 99 -20.26 -7.51 -10.01
CA ILE A 99 -19.78 -8.05 -8.72
C ILE A 99 -18.57 -7.23 -8.28
N TRP A 100 -18.71 -6.52 -7.16
CA TRP A 100 -17.77 -5.51 -6.69
C TRP A 100 -17.27 -5.88 -5.28
N ILE A 101 -15.97 -5.99 -5.08
CA ILE A 101 -15.37 -6.24 -3.76
C ILE A 101 -14.84 -4.92 -3.21
N ILE A 102 -15.19 -4.54 -1.99
CA ILE A 102 -14.68 -3.31 -1.36
C ILE A 102 -13.49 -3.63 -0.45
N GLY A 103 -12.29 -3.27 -0.93
CA GLY A 103 -11.02 -3.48 -0.24
C GLY A 103 -10.47 -4.92 -0.23
N ASN A 104 -9.29 -5.07 0.36
CA ASN A 104 -8.51 -6.30 0.47
C ASN A 104 -7.84 -6.42 1.83
N GLU A 105 -7.87 -7.58 2.46
CA GLU A 105 -6.97 -7.96 3.55
C GLU A 105 -6.78 -6.91 4.66
N MET A 106 -7.84 -6.17 5.00
CA MET A 106 -7.80 -4.97 5.86
C MET A 106 -7.21 -5.21 7.26
N ASN A 107 -7.15 -6.47 7.69
CA ASN A 107 -6.50 -6.87 8.94
C ASN A 107 -4.97 -6.89 8.89
N TYR A 108 -4.34 -6.87 7.71
CA TYR A 108 -2.90 -6.79 7.50
C TYR A 108 -2.44 -5.32 7.45
N ALA A 109 -1.49 -4.91 8.30
CA ALA A 109 -0.99 -3.54 8.40
C ALA A 109 -0.45 -2.94 7.08
N ILE A 110 0.00 -3.77 6.12
CA ILE A 110 0.50 -3.29 4.84
C ILE A 110 -0.60 -2.78 3.91
N GLU A 111 -1.82 -3.32 4.06
CA GLU A 111 -3.02 -2.93 3.30
C GLU A 111 -3.75 -1.73 3.95
N ARG A 112 -3.23 -1.18 5.05
CA ARG A 112 -3.81 -0.04 5.78
C ARG A 112 -3.15 1.29 5.37
N PRO A 113 -3.86 2.43 5.47
CA PRO A 113 -3.28 3.73 5.19
C PRO A 113 -2.23 4.10 6.26
N GLN A 114 -1.02 4.44 5.82
CA GLN A 114 0.11 4.76 6.70
C GLN A 114 0.52 6.23 6.62
N SER A 115 0.79 6.86 7.78
CA SER A 115 1.12 8.30 7.85
C SER A 115 2.57 8.55 7.48
N GLY A 116 2.83 8.40 6.18
CA GLY A 116 4.17 8.45 5.61
C GLY A 116 4.18 8.65 4.10
N ARG A 117 3.03 8.59 3.42
CA ARG A 117 2.81 8.95 2.01
C ARG A 117 1.31 9.08 1.78
N SER A 118 0.92 10.16 1.11
CA SER A 118 -0.43 10.41 0.60
C SER A 118 -0.23 11.45 -0.47
N MET A 119 -0.43 11.00 -1.71
CA MET A 119 -0.59 11.82 -2.91
C MET A 119 -2.02 11.60 -3.40
N ALA A 120 -2.66 12.68 -3.85
CA ALA A 120 -3.94 12.66 -4.55
C ALA A 120 -3.70 13.01 -6.04
N PRO A 121 -4.61 12.62 -6.95
CA PRO A 121 -4.21 11.91 -8.16
C PRO A 121 -3.98 12.80 -9.40
N GLY A 122 -3.29 12.23 -10.41
CA GLY A 122 -2.96 12.92 -11.65
C GLY A 122 -2.82 12.00 -12.87
N HIS A 123 -3.96 11.56 -13.42
CA HIS A 123 -4.22 11.11 -14.80
C HIS A 123 -3.36 9.97 -15.42
N GLN A 124 -4.06 8.94 -15.90
CA GLN A 124 -3.52 7.82 -16.67
C GLN A 124 -3.14 8.19 -18.12
N PRO A 125 -2.27 7.38 -18.76
CA PRO A 125 -1.91 7.55 -20.16
C PRO A 125 -2.97 6.97 -21.12
N GLN A 126 -3.13 7.60 -22.28
CA GLN A 126 -3.65 6.98 -23.49
C GLN A 126 -3.13 7.72 -24.72
N ASP A 127 -2.45 7.00 -25.61
CA ASP A 127 -2.90 6.90 -27.00
C ASP A 127 -2.17 5.78 -27.75
N ALA A 128 -2.95 4.79 -28.18
CA ALA A 128 -2.60 3.84 -29.23
C ALA A 128 -3.90 3.30 -29.84
N ALA A 129 -4.40 3.95 -30.89
CA ALA A 129 -5.51 3.47 -31.70
C ALA A 129 -5.26 3.77 -33.21
N PRO A 130 -5.57 2.85 -34.13
CA PRO A 130 -5.28 3.03 -35.55
C PRO A 130 -6.45 3.53 -36.40
N ALA A 131 -6.10 4.27 -37.46
CA ALA A 131 -6.70 4.37 -38.81
C ALA A 131 -8.23 4.36 -39.04
N GLY A 132 -8.73 5.32 -39.85
CA GLY A 132 -9.91 5.13 -40.70
C GLY A 132 -10.75 6.39 -40.97
N ASP A 133 -10.84 6.79 -42.24
CA ASP A 133 -11.59 7.94 -42.78
C ASP A 133 -13.07 8.05 -42.36
N VAL A 134 -13.61 9.29 -42.31
CA VAL A 134 -14.67 9.78 -43.22
C VAL A 134 -14.74 11.32 -43.17
N VAL A 135 -15.06 11.89 -44.34
CA VAL A 135 -15.16 13.32 -44.70
C VAL A 135 -16.27 14.08 -43.95
N ASP A 136 -16.04 15.36 -43.62
CA ASP A 136 -16.97 16.42 -44.06
C ASP A 136 -16.33 17.83 -44.06
N ASP A 137 -16.91 18.74 -44.85
CA ASP A 137 -16.31 19.97 -45.39
C ASP A 137 -16.82 21.26 -44.70
N VAL A 138 -15.91 22.12 -44.21
CA VAL A 138 -16.18 23.56 -43.99
C VAL A 138 -14.92 24.41 -44.30
N THR A 139 -14.95 25.08 -45.44
CA THR A 139 -14.06 26.20 -45.79
C THR A 139 -14.20 27.40 -44.83
N LEU A 140 -13.12 28.10 -44.51
CA LEU A 140 -13.10 29.58 -44.42
C LEU A 140 -11.68 30.19 -44.48
N THR A 141 -11.61 31.37 -45.08
CA THR A 141 -10.47 32.02 -45.74
C THR A 141 -9.51 32.84 -44.86
N VAL A 142 -8.22 32.81 -45.23
CA VAL A 142 -7.29 33.94 -45.54
C VAL A 142 -7.22 35.16 -44.58
N ASP A 143 -6.01 35.46 -44.08
CA ASP A 143 -5.33 36.76 -44.34
C ASP A 143 -3.82 36.75 -43.99
N GLU A 144 -2.99 37.19 -44.94
CA GLU A 144 -1.62 37.71 -44.74
C GLU A 144 -1.66 39.24 -44.83
N PRO A 145 -0.58 39.95 -44.47
CA PRO A 145 0.07 40.73 -45.54
C PRO A 145 1.60 40.73 -45.54
N ALA A 146 2.16 40.77 -46.75
CA ALA A 146 3.59 40.74 -47.05
C ALA A 146 4.26 42.14 -47.16
N THR A 147 5.59 42.19 -47.30
CA THR A 147 6.27 43.02 -48.33
C THR A 147 7.79 42.72 -48.47
N THR A 148 8.30 42.83 -49.71
CA THR A 148 9.67 42.53 -50.22
C THR A 148 10.30 43.83 -50.81
N PRO A 149 11.32 43.94 -51.74
CA PRO A 149 12.30 42.98 -52.35
C PRO A 149 13.79 43.48 -52.58
N ALA A 150 14.76 42.53 -52.72
CA ALA A 150 15.78 42.31 -53.83
C ALA A 150 16.75 43.43 -54.40
N PRO A 151 17.78 43.14 -55.26
CA PRO A 151 18.79 42.05 -55.39
C PRO A 151 20.29 42.51 -55.71
N PRO A 152 21.14 41.96 -56.65
CA PRO A 152 22.52 41.48 -56.37
C PRO A 152 23.67 42.11 -57.26
N PRO A 153 24.95 41.61 -57.30
CA PRO A 153 25.34 40.53 -58.27
C PRO A 153 26.65 39.67 -58.04
N LYS A 154 26.64 38.44 -58.61
CA LYS A 154 27.71 37.69 -59.36
C LYS A 154 29.13 37.33 -58.81
N LYS A 155 29.56 36.08 -59.12
CA LYS A 155 30.96 35.56 -59.17
C LYS A 155 31.71 36.05 -60.44
N PRO A 156 33.06 35.88 -60.57
CA PRO A 156 33.58 34.65 -61.19
C PRO A 156 34.94 34.08 -60.65
N ASP A 157 35.12 32.77 -60.84
CA ASP A 157 36.32 32.04 -61.31
C ASP A 157 37.67 32.16 -60.56
N SER A 158 38.11 31.12 -59.85
CA SER A 158 38.80 29.89 -60.34
C SER A 158 40.31 30.08 -60.56
N TRP A 159 41.13 29.42 -59.73
CA TRP A 159 42.55 29.26 -60.01
C TRP A 159 43.13 28.08 -59.20
N LEU A 160 43.44 26.99 -59.92
CA LEU A 160 44.34 25.92 -59.45
C LEU A 160 45.77 26.34 -59.84
N GLY A 161 46.61 26.63 -58.85
CA GLY A 161 48.04 26.88 -59.09
C GLY A 161 48.80 27.27 -57.82
N ARG A 162 50.08 26.88 -57.75
CA ARG A 162 51.03 27.16 -56.64
C ARG A 162 50.47 26.73 -55.27
N LEU A 163 50.54 25.47 -54.83
CA LEU A 163 51.63 24.47 -54.93
C LEU A 163 52.93 24.96 -54.24
N PHE A 164 53.15 24.42 -53.03
CA PHE A 164 54.33 24.44 -52.13
C PHE A 164 55.04 25.78 -51.81
N GLY A 165 55.12 26.08 -50.50
CA GLY A 165 55.84 27.23 -49.93
C GLY A 165 56.24 26.98 -48.47
N SER A 166 57.45 26.45 -48.30
CA SER A 166 58.04 25.84 -47.10
C SER A 166 58.34 26.75 -45.88
N LEU A 167 58.75 26.09 -44.77
CA LEU A 167 59.75 26.49 -43.74
C LEU A 167 59.31 27.14 -42.40
N LEU A 168 59.30 26.27 -41.37
CA LEU A 168 60.12 26.30 -40.12
C LEU A 168 59.91 27.31 -38.96
N HIS A 169 60.23 26.75 -37.78
CA HIS A 169 60.53 27.33 -36.44
C HIS A 169 59.36 27.78 -35.54
N ALA A 170 59.42 27.67 -34.20
CA ALA A 170 60.02 26.72 -33.23
C ALA A 170 59.76 27.24 -31.77
N VAL A 171 60.02 26.43 -30.73
CA VAL A 171 60.24 26.83 -29.30
C VAL A 171 58.98 27.30 -28.51
N SER A 172 58.72 26.91 -27.25
CA SER A 172 59.20 25.80 -26.40
C SER A 172 58.32 25.59 -25.12
N ASP A 173 58.75 24.64 -24.28
CA ASP A 173 58.46 24.39 -22.85
C ASP A 173 57.06 23.86 -22.45
N GLY A 174 56.93 22.90 -21.52
CA GLY A 174 57.94 22.30 -20.63
C GLY A 174 57.63 20.88 -20.10
N MET A 175 58.64 20.29 -19.44
CA MET A 175 58.74 18.90 -18.93
C MET A 175 58.01 18.73 -17.56
N GLY A 176 57.80 17.53 -16.97
CA GLY A 176 58.19 16.13 -17.27
C GLY A 176 57.28 15.13 -16.49
N ALA A 177 57.24 13.83 -16.81
CA ALA A 177 58.11 12.74 -16.27
C ALA A 177 58.00 12.52 -14.74
N ALA A 178 57.86 11.32 -14.15
CA ALA A 178 57.82 9.91 -14.61
C ALA A 178 56.82 9.11 -13.69
N GLU A 179 56.68 7.77 -13.60
CA GLU A 179 57.58 6.62 -13.81
C GLU A 179 56.79 5.28 -13.91
N LEU A 180 57.45 4.14 -14.20
CA LEU A 180 56.82 2.87 -14.63
C LEU A 180 57.20 1.61 -13.82
N GLY A 181 56.22 0.71 -13.59
CA GLY A 181 56.39 -0.75 -13.43
C GLY A 181 56.35 -1.31 -11.98
N PRO A 182 56.36 -2.66 -11.77
CA PRO A 182 56.21 -3.78 -12.72
C PRO A 182 55.08 -4.81 -12.33
N PRO A 183 54.81 -5.88 -13.12
CA PRO A 183 53.69 -6.81 -12.91
C PRO A 183 54.05 -8.29 -12.54
N ARG A 184 53.01 -9.12 -12.26
CA ARG A 184 52.94 -10.62 -12.14
C ARG A 184 53.35 -11.24 -10.77
N PRO A 185 52.90 -12.48 -10.38
CA PRO A 185 52.51 -13.67 -11.19
C PRO A 185 51.19 -14.42 -10.80
N PRO A 186 50.81 -15.55 -11.46
CA PRO A 186 49.51 -16.25 -11.26
C PRO A 186 49.57 -17.47 -10.31
N LEU A 187 48.39 -18.02 -9.95
CA LEU A 187 48.20 -19.21 -9.09
C LEU A 187 47.64 -20.43 -9.86
N PRO A 188 48.07 -21.67 -9.55
CA PRO A 188 47.48 -22.93 -10.05
C PRO A 188 46.78 -23.72 -8.87
N PRO A 189 46.39 -25.01 -8.96
CA PRO A 189 44.97 -25.37 -8.95
C PRO A 189 44.49 -26.27 -7.79
N ALA A 190 43.22 -26.70 -7.85
CA ALA A 190 42.38 -27.36 -6.84
C ALA A 190 42.87 -28.68 -6.20
N HIS A 191 42.34 -29.00 -5.01
CA HIS A 191 41.63 -30.27 -4.72
C HIS A 191 40.86 -30.25 -3.36
N ASP A 192 39.61 -30.77 -3.40
CA ASP A 192 38.77 -31.43 -2.38
C ASP A 192 38.78 -31.05 -0.88
N MET A 193 37.60 -30.64 -0.36
CA MET A 193 36.73 -31.44 0.53
C MET A 193 35.41 -30.69 0.87
N ALA A 194 34.32 -31.43 1.11
CA ALA A 194 32.99 -30.93 1.49
C ALA A 194 32.41 -31.83 2.62
N PRO A 195 31.24 -31.53 3.24
CA PRO A 195 30.50 -30.27 3.40
C PRO A 195 30.20 -29.92 4.89
N SER A 196 29.75 -28.69 5.20
CA SER A 196 28.91 -28.42 6.38
C SER A 196 28.05 -27.17 6.19
N LEU A 197 26.82 -27.20 6.72
CA LEU A 197 25.77 -26.21 6.49
C LEU A 197 25.75 -25.10 7.54
N ALA A 198 25.79 -23.84 7.10
CA ALA A 198 25.28 -22.69 7.84
C ALA A 198 24.80 -21.62 6.82
N PRO A 199 23.54 -21.14 6.88
CA PRO A 199 23.07 -20.10 5.98
C PRO A 199 23.49 -18.70 6.44
N PRO A 200 23.93 -17.80 5.55
CA PRO A 200 24.13 -16.38 5.86
C PRO A 200 22.78 -15.64 5.97
N PRO A 201 22.72 -14.47 6.65
CA PRO A 201 21.47 -13.74 6.86
C PRO A 201 20.98 -13.05 5.59
N HIS A 202 19.74 -13.34 5.18
CA HIS A 202 19.06 -12.63 4.09
C HIS A 202 18.43 -11.33 4.58
N ARG A 203 18.73 -10.21 3.91
CA ARG A 203 17.81 -9.06 3.73
C ARG A 203 18.13 -8.29 2.45
N THR A 204 17.64 -8.81 1.33
CA THR A 204 17.40 -8.07 0.09
C THR A 204 16.03 -8.48 -0.42
N ALA A 205 15.12 -7.52 -0.62
CA ALA A 205 13.83 -7.77 -1.26
C ALA A 205 14.03 -7.88 -2.79
N PRO A 206 13.27 -8.73 -3.49
CA PRO A 206 13.32 -8.81 -4.95
C PRO A 206 12.70 -7.55 -5.60
N ALA A 207 13.17 -7.20 -6.79
CA ALA A 207 12.73 -5.99 -7.51
C ALA A 207 11.32 -6.10 -8.14
N ASP A 208 10.70 -7.29 -8.08
CA ASP A 208 9.51 -7.66 -8.85
C ASP A 208 8.19 -7.56 -8.06
N ASP A 209 8.19 -6.99 -6.86
CA ASP A 209 7.00 -6.89 -5.99
C ASP A 209 6.72 -5.44 -5.56
N PRO A 210 6.03 -4.64 -6.41
CA PRO A 210 5.78 -3.22 -6.13
C PRO A 210 4.76 -2.98 -5.00
N ASN A 211 4.00 -3.99 -4.60
CA ASN A 211 2.94 -3.89 -3.59
C ASN A 211 3.31 -4.56 -2.25
N PHE A 212 4.57 -5.00 -2.08
CA PHE A 212 5.08 -5.68 -0.88
C PHE A 212 4.30 -6.96 -0.50
N ARG A 213 3.63 -7.61 -1.45
CA ARG A 213 2.89 -8.88 -1.24
C ARG A 213 3.84 -10.07 -1.01
N GLY A 214 5.12 -9.90 -1.36
CA GLY A 214 6.27 -10.77 -1.14
C GLY A 214 6.80 -10.81 0.29
N ASP A 215 6.30 -9.96 1.18
CA ASP A 215 6.76 -9.88 2.56
C ASP A 215 6.53 -11.22 3.31
N PRO A 216 7.57 -11.85 3.90
CA PRO A 216 7.42 -13.01 4.78
C PRO A 216 6.43 -12.81 5.95
N ALA A 217 6.08 -11.57 6.29
CA ALA A 217 5.06 -11.22 7.26
C ALA A 217 3.61 -11.26 6.74
N ARG A 218 3.36 -11.51 5.43
CA ARG A 218 2.02 -11.83 4.87
C ARG A 218 1.34 -12.93 5.69
N PHE A 219 2.14 -13.86 6.21
CA PHE A 219 1.71 -14.99 7.02
C PHE A 219 2.26 -14.89 8.46
N SER A 220 2.00 -13.77 9.15
CA SER A 220 2.69 -13.43 10.42
C SER A 220 2.59 -14.47 11.54
N ALA A 221 1.49 -15.21 11.68
CA ALA A 221 1.33 -16.25 12.69
C ALA A 221 2.01 -17.59 12.34
N LEU A 222 2.78 -17.66 11.25
CA LEU A 222 3.52 -18.86 10.85
C LEU A 222 4.95 -18.91 11.42
N HIS A 223 5.47 -17.79 11.92
CA HIS A 223 6.82 -17.70 12.49
C HIS A 223 6.76 -17.74 14.02
N PRO A 224 7.52 -18.62 14.70
CA PRO A 224 7.56 -18.65 16.15
C PRO A 224 8.24 -17.39 16.72
N PRO A 225 7.86 -16.92 17.92
CA PRO A 225 8.60 -15.86 18.58
C PRO A 225 10.04 -16.33 18.87
N PRO A 226 11.06 -15.48 18.69
CA PRO A 226 12.43 -15.86 19.02
C PRO A 226 12.53 -16.21 20.51
N ALA A 227 13.14 -17.36 20.79
CA ALA A 227 13.31 -17.84 22.15
C ALA A 227 14.14 -16.84 22.98
N ALA A 228 13.76 -16.64 24.24
CA ALA A 228 14.49 -15.76 25.15
C ALA A 228 15.93 -16.26 25.32
N ALA A 229 16.90 -15.48 24.83
CA ALA A 229 18.31 -15.76 25.00
C ALA A 229 18.67 -15.71 26.50
N PRO A 230 19.53 -16.62 27.01
CA PRO A 230 19.91 -16.64 28.41
C PRO A 230 20.81 -15.45 28.75
N SER A 231 20.69 -14.96 29.98
CA SER A 231 21.60 -13.99 30.57
C SER A 231 23.02 -14.55 30.67
N VAL A 232 24.01 -13.77 30.23
CA VAL A 232 25.43 -14.01 30.50
C VAL A 232 26.03 -12.73 31.08
N ASP A 233 26.89 -12.88 32.07
CA ASP A 233 27.34 -11.80 32.96
C ASP A 233 28.33 -10.81 32.33
N LEU A 234 28.44 -9.64 32.97
CA LEU A 234 29.35 -8.54 32.62
C LEU A 234 30.67 -8.66 33.40
N GLU A 235 31.81 -8.51 32.72
CA GLU A 235 33.06 -8.01 33.32
C GLU A 235 33.76 -7.01 32.37
N ASP A 236 34.41 -5.99 32.95
CA ASP A 236 35.08 -4.85 32.30
C ASP A 236 36.40 -5.28 31.59
N GLU A 237 36.93 -4.59 30.56
CA GLU A 237 37.63 -3.29 30.66
C GLU A 237 37.98 -2.64 29.30
N ALA A 238 38.39 -1.36 29.40
CA ALA A 238 39.26 -0.57 28.51
C ALA A 238 38.66 0.23 27.31
N THR A 239 38.85 1.55 27.40
CA THR A 239 38.68 2.62 26.38
C THR A 239 39.77 3.68 26.66
N PRO A 240 40.03 4.74 25.84
CA PRO A 240 39.66 5.05 24.44
C PRO A 240 40.98 5.34 23.60
N PRO A 241 41.08 6.21 22.55
CA PRO A 241 40.52 7.57 22.34
C PRO A 241 39.69 7.75 21.05
N ALA A 242 39.09 8.94 20.91
CA ALA A 242 38.08 9.27 19.90
C ALA A 242 38.61 9.91 18.61
N ALA A 243 37.83 9.78 17.52
CA ALA A 243 37.83 10.70 16.37
C ALA A 243 36.42 10.74 15.73
N ASP A 244 35.70 11.81 16.07
CA ASP A 244 34.54 12.45 15.42
C ASP A 244 33.77 11.69 14.31
N GLY A 245 32.54 11.30 14.65
CA GLY A 245 31.54 10.72 13.74
C GLY A 245 30.14 10.73 14.36
N VAL A 246 29.62 11.91 14.70
CA VAL A 246 28.35 12.08 15.44
C VAL A 246 27.16 11.69 14.57
N TRP A 247 26.60 10.49 14.83
CA TRP A 247 25.23 10.13 14.46
C TRP A 247 24.31 10.40 15.67
N PRO A 248 23.35 11.35 15.60
CA PRO A 248 22.41 11.56 16.68
C PRO A 248 21.46 10.37 16.85
N SER A 249 21.53 9.68 17.99
CA SER A 249 20.53 8.69 18.38
C SER A 249 19.26 9.39 18.91
N ALA A 250 18.50 9.96 17.98
CA ALA A 250 17.12 10.43 18.09
C ALA A 250 16.63 10.67 16.65
N VAL A 251 15.43 10.27 16.20
CA VAL A 251 14.14 10.48 16.87
C VAL A 251 13.19 9.32 16.56
N LEU A 252 12.66 8.64 17.59
CA LEU A 252 11.41 7.88 17.48
C LEU A 252 10.24 8.87 17.38
N ARG A 253 9.93 9.33 16.16
CA ARG A 253 8.69 10.06 15.86
C ARG A 253 7.70 9.03 15.31
N GLY A 254 6.66 8.73 16.08
CA GLY A 254 5.70 7.70 15.71
C GLY A 254 4.85 8.12 14.51
N SER A 255 4.84 7.27 13.48
CA SER A 255 3.79 7.27 12.45
C SER A 255 2.48 6.76 13.08
N LEU A 256 1.42 7.55 12.95
CA LEU A 256 0.04 7.15 13.25
C LEU A 256 -0.50 6.31 12.09
N GLU A 257 -0.29 4.99 12.15
CA GLU A 257 -1.02 4.02 11.34
C GLU A 257 -2.49 3.96 11.79
N GLU A 258 -3.44 3.88 10.87
CA GLU A 258 -4.85 3.65 11.22
C GLU A 258 -5.20 2.16 11.18
N THR A 259 -5.25 1.53 12.36
CA THR A 259 -5.76 0.16 12.52
C THR A 259 -7.23 0.08 12.10
N ILE A 260 -7.51 -0.64 11.01
CA ILE A 260 -8.88 -0.84 10.49
C ILE A 260 -9.58 -1.93 11.30
N THR A 261 -10.28 -1.54 12.37
CA THR A 261 -11.15 -2.46 13.14
C THR A 261 -12.39 -2.88 12.34
N PRO A 262 -13.12 -3.93 12.73
CA PRO A 262 -14.35 -4.34 12.06
C PRO A 262 -15.36 -3.19 11.91
N GLU A 263 -15.48 -2.32 12.92
CA GLU A 263 -16.41 -1.18 12.92
C GLU A 263 -16.02 -0.12 11.88
N LEU A 264 -14.72 0.11 11.68
CA LEU A 264 -14.22 1.04 10.66
C LEU A 264 -14.41 0.47 9.25
N TYR A 265 -14.07 -0.81 9.04
CA TYR A 265 -14.30 -1.47 7.76
C TYR A 265 -15.79 -1.48 7.39
N VAL A 266 -16.66 -1.90 8.32
CA VAL A 266 -18.12 -1.95 8.12
C VAL A 266 -18.72 -0.58 7.82
N ARG A 267 -18.17 0.50 8.39
CA ARG A 267 -18.56 1.87 8.06
C ARG A 267 -18.20 2.23 6.62
N CYS A 268 -16.97 1.94 6.19
CA CYS A 268 -16.51 2.19 4.81
C CYS A 268 -17.32 1.37 3.79
N TYR A 269 -17.44 0.06 4.03
CA TYR A 269 -18.18 -0.88 3.20
C TYR A 269 -19.65 -0.47 3.02
N ARG A 270 -20.37 -0.11 4.11
CA ARG A 270 -21.77 0.34 4.02
C ARG A 270 -21.92 1.58 3.14
N LEU A 271 -21.03 2.57 3.30
CA LEU A 271 -21.07 3.78 2.47
C LEU A 271 -20.87 3.43 0.99
N CYS A 272 -19.90 2.57 0.66
CA CYS A 272 -19.64 2.14 -0.72
C CYS A 272 -20.82 1.35 -1.31
N ARG A 273 -21.34 0.35 -0.57
CA ARG A 273 -22.49 -0.46 -0.98
C ARG A 273 -23.73 0.38 -1.21
N ASP A 274 -24.08 1.22 -0.25
CA ASP A 274 -25.28 2.07 -0.35
C ASP A 274 -25.14 3.12 -1.47
N ALA A 275 -23.91 3.56 -1.81
CA ALA A 275 -23.68 4.46 -2.93
C ALA A 275 -23.84 3.72 -4.28
N ILE A 276 -23.32 2.50 -4.41
CA ILE A 276 -23.47 1.65 -5.60
C ILE A 276 -24.93 1.28 -5.83
N HIS A 277 -25.65 0.78 -4.82
CA HIS A 277 -27.07 0.38 -4.92
C HIS A 277 -28.04 1.55 -5.15
N ARG A 278 -27.59 2.80 -4.99
CA ARG A 278 -28.36 4.00 -5.36
C ARG A 278 -28.23 4.40 -6.83
N LEU A 279 -27.33 3.76 -7.59
CA LEU A 279 -27.18 4.02 -9.02
C LEU A 279 -28.27 3.31 -9.84
N PRO A 280 -28.96 4.01 -10.76
CA PRO A 280 -29.95 3.39 -11.63
C PRO A 280 -29.36 2.25 -12.46
N GLY A 281 -29.98 1.07 -12.42
CA GLY A 281 -29.52 -0.13 -13.12
C GLY A 281 -28.41 -0.90 -12.41
N HIS A 282 -28.06 -0.53 -11.16
CA HIS A 282 -27.12 -1.25 -10.30
C HIS A 282 -27.71 -1.60 -8.92
N GLU A 283 -29.04 -1.57 -8.79
CA GLU A 283 -29.76 -1.87 -7.55
C GLU A 283 -29.60 -3.35 -7.12
N ASP A 284 -29.38 -4.24 -8.09
CA ASP A 284 -29.18 -5.70 -7.91
C ASP A 284 -27.70 -6.14 -8.05
N ASP A 285 -26.74 -5.20 -8.09
CA ASP A 285 -25.30 -5.53 -8.15
C ASP A 285 -24.84 -6.20 -6.85
N LEU A 286 -23.94 -7.18 -6.93
CA LEU A 286 -23.39 -7.83 -5.73
C LEU A 286 -22.21 -7.05 -5.18
N VAL A 287 -22.37 -6.36 -4.04
CA VAL A 287 -21.26 -5.72 -3.33
C VAL A 287 -20.76 -6.69 -2.24
N LEU A 288 -19.60 -7.28 -2.46
CA LEU A 288 -18.98 -8.28 -1.59
C LEU A 288 -18.06 -7.64 -0.56
N VAL A 289 -18.02 -8.19 0.65
CA VAL A 289 -16.98 -7.82 1.62
C VAL A 289 -15.61 -8.28 1.12
N GLY A 290 -14.57 -7.47 1.37
CA GLY A 290 -13.18 -7.78 1.11
C GLY A 290 -12.68 -8.94 1.96
N ALA A 291 -11.75 -9.72 1.40
CA ALA A 291 -11.22 -10.90 2.04
C ALA A 291 -10.39 -10.52 3.27
N VAL A 292 -10.33 -11.40 4.26
CA VAL A 292 -9.52 -11.22 5.47
C VAL A 292 -8.25 -12.06 5.32
N ALA A 293 -7.08 -11.45 5.54
CA ALA A 293 -5.79 -12.13 5.43
C ALA A 293 -5.72 -13.28 6.43
N PRO A 294 -5.60 -14.55 5.99
CA PRO A 294 -5.44 -15.67 6.90
C PRO A 294 -4.11 -15.57 7.64
N TRP A 295 -4.10 -15.99 8.91
CA TRP A 295 -2.92 -16.02 9.78
C TRP A 295 -2.30 -14.65 10.12
N ASN A 296 -2.92 -13.53 9.73
CA ASN A 296 -2.46 -12.20 10.11
C ASN A 296 -3.12 -11.72 11.41
N SER A 297 -2.30 -11.55 12.45
CA SER A 297 -2.75 -11.19 13.80
C SER A 297 -2.49 -9.74 14.21
N GLN A 298 -2.24 -8.85 13.24
CA GLN A 298 -1.85 -7.46 13.48
C GLN A 298 -3.05 -6.53 13.79
N THR A 299 -4.30 -7.02 13.77
CA THR A 299 -5.49 -6.22 14.09
C THR A 299 -6.03 -6.59 15.46
N ILE A 300 -5.52 -5.92 16.48
CA ILE A 300 -5.94 -6.11 17.87
C ILE A 300 -6.95 -5.03 18.27
N TYR A 301 -8.09 -5.45 18.81
CA TYR A 301 -9.16 -4.58 19.30
C TYR A 301 -9.87 -5.23 20.49
N SER A 302 -10.77 -4.52 21.18
CA SER A 302 -11.20 -4.87 22.54
C SER A 302 -11.89 -6.23 22.70
N SER A 303 -12.59 -6.72 21.68
CA SER A 303 -13.19 -8.06 21.67
C SER A 303 -12.22 -9.15 21.18
N ASN A 304 -11.13 -8.78 20.50
CA ASN A 304 -10.19 -9.66 19.84
C ASN A 304 -8.73 -9.28 20.21
N PRO A 305 -8.31 -9.57 21.46
CA PRO A 305 -7.02 -9.13 22.00
C PRO A 305 -5.81 -9.83 21.36
N ASN A 306 -6.02 -10.94 20.65
CA ASN A 306 -4.98 -11.75 20.03
C ASN A 306 -4.86 -11.52 18.51
N GLY A 307 -5.75 -10.72 17.90
CA GLY A 307 -5.81 -10.55 16.45
C GLY A 307 -6.24 -11.81 15.69
N ASP A 308 -7.15 -12.60 16.26
CA ASP A 308 -7.74 -13.76 15.57
C ASP A 308 -8.47 -13.29 14.30
N TRP A 309 -7.95 -13.64 13.11
CA TRP A 309 -8.49 -13.23 11.81
C TRP A 309 -9.87 -13.87 11.52
N ILE A 310 -10.13 -15.07 12.03
CA ILE A 310 -11.45 -15.72 11.93
C ILE A 310 -12.46 -14.99 12.81
N GLN A 311 -12.05 -14.47 13.97
CA GLN A 311 -12.88 -13.58 14.76
C GLN A 311 -13.08 -12.23 14.07
N TYR A 312 -12.05 -11.61 13.49
CA TYR A 312 -12.18 -10.35 12.74
C TYR A 312 -13.20 -10.45 11.60
N PHE A 313 -13.11 -11.53 10.82
CA PHE A 313 -14.08 -11.88 9.78
C PHE A 313 -15.51 -12.04 10.33
N ARG A 314 -15.68 -12.77 11.44
CA ARG A 314 -16.99 -12.94 12.08
C ARG A 314 -17.55 -11.62 12.59
N ASP A 315 -16.74 -10.81 13.25
CA ASP A 315 -17.14 -9.52 13.82
C ASP A 315 -17.58 -8.54 12.71
N ILE A 316 -16.97 -8.58 11.52
CA ILE A 316 -17.46 -7.86 10.32
C ILE A 316 -18.85 -8.35 9.91
N LEU A 317 -19.04 -9.66 9.70
CA LEU A 317 -20.30 -10.21 9.22
C LEU A 317 -21.45 -10.05 10.23
N GLU A 318 -21.19 -10.26 11.53
CA GLU A 318 -22.17 -10.01 12.60
C GLU A 318 -22.55 -8.51 12.69
N SER A 319 -21.60 -7.60 12.43
CA SER A 319 -21.85 -6.15 12.44
C SER A 319 -22.60 -5.62 11.21
N LEU A 320 -22.45 -6.28 10.06
CA LEU A 320 -23.23 -5.99 8.85
C LEU A 320 -24.66 -6.51 8.99
N GLY A 321 -24.79 -7.81 9.28
CA GLY A 321 -26.07 -8.53 9.22
C GLY A 321 -26.45 -8.97 7.81
N PRO A 322 -27.50 -9.79 7.67
CA PRO A 322 -27.83 -10.51 6.44
C PRO A 322 -28.50 -9.67 5.34
N ASP A 323 -28.84 -8.42 5.63
CA ASP A 323 -29.58 -7.51 4.73
C ASP A 323 -28.73 -6.28 4.34
N GLN A 324 -27.45 -6.32 4.67
CA GLN A 324 -26.44 -5.27 4.45
C GLN A 324 -25.12 -5.88 3.93
N CYS A 325 -25.20 -7.03 3.29
CA CYS A 325 -24.06 -7.75 2.71
C CYS A 325 -24.59 -8.68 1.61
N ASP A 326 -24.08 -8.54 0.38
CA ASP A 326 -24.60 -9.27 -0.77
C ASP A 326 -23.82 -10.55 -1.07
N GLY A 327 -22.63 -10.69 -0.49
CA GLY A 327 -21.80 -11.88 -0.58
C GLY A 327 -20.43 -11.71 0.09
N ILE A 328 -19.69 -12.82 0.10
CA ILE A 328 -18.51 -13.02 0.96
C ILE A 328 -17.31 -13.38 0.09
N THR A 329 -16.15 -12.75 0.33
CA THR A 329 -14.87 -13.18 -0.25
C THR A 329 -13.95 -13.76 0.81
N LEU A 330 -13.17 -14.77 0.41
CA LEU A 330 -12.24 -15.52 1.24
C LEU A 330 -10.90 -15.66 0.52
N HIS A 331 -9.80 -15.77 1.25
CA HIS A 331 -8.49 -16.19 0.76
C HIS A 331 -8.10 -17.52 1.43
N ALA A 332 -7.44 -18.42 0.70
CA ALA A 332 -7.02 -19.72 1.20
C ALA A 332 -5.74 -20.19 0.50
N PHE A 333 -4.72 -20.62 1.25
CA PHE A 333 -3.37 -20.87 0.73
C PHE A 333 -2.77 -22.17 1.31
N THR A 334 -1.82 -22.81 0.63
CA THR A 334 -0.99 -23.90 1.23
C THR A 334 0.42 -23.43 1.61
N ARG A 335 1.03 -24.10 2.59
CA ARG A 335 2.43 -23.85 3.00
C ARG A 335 3.44 -24.60 2.13
N GLY A 336 3.40 -24.36 0.83
CA GLY A 336 4.24 -25.03 -0.18
C GLY A 336 3.43 -25.77 -1.24
N ALA A 337 4.13 -26.25 -2.27
CA ALA A 337 3.53 -26.75 -3.52
C ALA A 337 3.11 -28.24 -3.53
N ASP A 338 3.19 -28.95 -2.39
CA ASP A 338 2.76 -30.35 -2.29
C ASP A 338 1.21 -30.44 -2.31
N PRO A 339 0.59 -31.22 -3.22
CA PRO A 339 -0.87 -31.31 -3.34
C PRO A 339 -1.55 -31.88 -2.09
N SER A 340 -0.85 -32.67 -1.26
CA SER A 340 -1.42 -33.21 -0.02
C SER A 340 -1.80 -32.12 1.00
N LEU A 341 -1.16 -30.95 0.92
CA LEU A 341 -1.43 -29.78 1.76
C LEU A 341 -2.81 -29.14 1.50
N ILE A 342 -3.47 -29.44 0.37
CA ILE A 342 -4.85 -29.02 0.10
C ILE A 342 -5.83 -29.64 1.10
N THR A 343 -5.61 -30.92 1.44
CA THR A 343 -6.48 -31.72 2.30
C THR A 343 -5.95 -31.84 3.73
N ASP A 344 -4.86 -31.14 4.07
CA ASP A 344 -4.22 -31.24 5.37
C ASP A 344 -5.07 -30.65 6.50
N GLU A 345 -5.10 -31.39 7.62
CA GLU A 345 -5.81 -31.07 8.85
C GLU A 345 -4.86 -30.52 9.93
N GLN A 346 -3.60 -30.21 9.61
CA GLN A 346 -2.72 -29.54 10.56
C GLN A 346 -3.37 -28.25 11.10
N ARG A 347 -3.37 -28.10 12.43
CA ARG A 347 -3.82 -26.89 13.13
C ARG A 347 -2.61 -26.06 13.56
N LEU A 348 -2.85 -24.78 13.82
CA LEU A 348 -1.83 -23.86 14.33
C LEU A 348 -1.42 -24.16 15.79
N ALA A 349 -0.34 -23.51 16.23
CA ALA A 349 0.04 -23.50 17.64
C ALA A 349 -0.86 -22.56 18.46
N VAL A 350 -0.77 -22.67 19.79
CA VAL A 350 -1.39 -21.73 20.74
C VAL A 350 -0.93 -20.29 20.42
N PRO A 351 -1.83 -19.28 20.36
CA PRO A 351 -3.23 -19.28 20.81
C PRO A 351 -4.28 -19.67 19.74
N PHE A 352 -3.86 -20.08 18.54
CA PHE A 352 -4.74 -20.30 17.39
C PHE A 352 -5.02 -21.78 17.08
N GLN A 353 -4.89 -22.67 18.07
CA GLN A 353 -4.93 -24.12 17.90
C GLN A 353 -6.25 -24.72 17.38
N ASN A 354 -7.30 -23.89 17.24
CA ASN A 354 -8.57 -24.28 16.64
C ASN A 354 -8.60 -24.09 15.11
N HIS A 355 -7.68 -23.29 14.56
CA HIS A 355 -7.66 -22.88 13.15
C HIS A 355 -6.64 -23.67 12.33
N HIS A 356 -6.95 -23.92 11.07
CA HIS A 356 -6.12 -24.70 10.15
C HIS A 356 -4.85 -23.97 9.73
N ALA A 357 -3.84 -24.77 9.46
CA ALA A 357 -2.51 -24.32 9.09
C ALA A 357 -2.38 -24.00 7.58
N GLY A 358 -3.09 -24.73 6.72
CA GLY A 358 -3.03 -24.60 5.27
C GLY A 358 -4.39 -24.34 4.63
N PHE A 359 -4.61 -24.90 3.44
CA PHE A 359 -5.73 -24.58 2.54
C PHE A 359 -7.09 -24.67 3.23
N ARG A 360 -7.28 -25.69 4.08
CA ARG A 360 -8.50 -25.90 4.87
C ARG A 360 -8.86 -24.79 5.87
N THR A 361 -8.08 -23.71 5.96
CA THR A 361 -8.55 -22.47 6.62
C THR A 361 -9.83 -21.89 5.99
N TYR A 362 -10.14 -22.24 4.73
CA TYR A 362 -11.47 -21.96 4.15
C TYR A 362 -12.62 -22.55 4.98
N LEU A 363 -12.42 -23.71 5.63
CA LEU A 363 -13.42 -24.32 6.53
C LEU A 363 -13.64 -23.48 7.79
N ASP A 364 -12.59 -22.84 8.32
CA ASP A 364 -12.71 -21.98 9.51
C ASP A 364 -13.55 -20.74 9.20
N PHE A 365 -13.28 -20.11 8.05
CA PHE A 365 -14.09 -19.01 7.54
C PHE A 365 -15.54 -19.43 7.26
N MET A 366 -15.77 -20.53 6.55
CA MET A 366 -17.13 -21.04 6.25
C MET A 366 -17.92 -21.38 7.53
N ASN A 367 -17.25 -21.94 8.55
CA ASN A 367 -17.88 -22.18 9.85
C ASN A 367 -18.17 -20.88 10.62
N ALA A 368 -17.36 -19.83 10.43
CA ALA A 368 -17.56 -18.53 11.03
C ALA A 368 -18.69 -17.69 10.39
N VAL A 369 -19.16 -18.03 9.18
CA VAL A 369 -20.30 -17.34 8.54
C VAL A 369 -21.58 -17.48 9.38
N PRO A 370 -22.19 -16.36 9.83
CA PRO A 370 -23.43 -16.38 10.62
C PRO A 370 -24.56 -17.12 9.90
N GLN A 371 -25.37 -17.89 10.65
CA GLN A 371 -26.40 -18.77 10.08
C GLN A 371 -27.38 -18.03 9.14
N ALA A 372 -27.77 -16.79 9.46
CA ALA A 372 -28.66 -15.98 8.64
C ALA A 372 -28.07 -15.56 7.28
N MET A 373 -26.73 -15.59 7.16
CA MET A 373 -25.94 -15.20 6.00
C MET A 373 -25.50 -16.40 5.14
N ARG A 374 -25.77 -17.64 5.57
CA ARG A 374 -25.41 -18.86 4.82
C ARG A 374 -26.17 -19.06 3.50
N ARG A 375 -27.06 -18.12 3.17
CA ARG A 375 -27.75 -17.98 1.87
C ARG A 375 -26.96 -17.18 0.83
N LEU A 376 -25.96 -16.40 1.27
CA LEU A 376 -25.19 -15.50 0.42
C LEU A 376 -24.15 -16.28 -0.41
N PRO A 377 -23.79 -15.82 -1.61
CA PRO A 377 -22.71 -16.39 -2.39
C PRO A 377 -21.35 -16.17 -1.69
N VAL A 378 -20.45 -17.15 -1.85
CA VAL A 378 -19.08 -17.12 -1.31
C VAL A 378 -18.09 -17.33 -2.45
N PHE A 379 -17.01 -16.55 -2.49
CA PHE A 379 -15.96 -16.63 -3.51
C PHE A 379 -14.60 -16.75 -2.83
N ILE A 380 -13.77 -17.73 -3.20
CA ILE A 380 -12.35 -17.73 -2.82
C ILE A 380 -11.61 -16.94 -3.90
N THR A 381 -11.27 -15.69 -3.62
CA THR A 381 -10.79 -14.71 -4.62
C THR A 381 -9.28 -14.70 -4.83
N GLU A 382 -8.53 -15.34 -3.94
CA GLU A 382 -7.11 -15.64 -4.12
C GLU A 382 -6.80 -17.03 -3.53
N THR A 383 -6.09 -17.86 -4.30
CA THR A 383 -5.46 -19.09 -3.82
C THR A 383 -4.13 -19.34 -4.53
N ASP A 384 -3.12 -19.67 -3.75
CA ASP A 384 -1.74 -19.96 -4.14
C ASP A 384 -1.10 -20.86 -3.06
N GLN A 385 0.20 -21.11 -3.21
CA GLN A 385 1.04 -21.55 -2.10
C GLN A 385 1.98 -20.42 -1.64
N THR A 386 2.43 -20.49 -0.39
CA THR A 386 3.38 -19.52 0.21
C THR A 386 4.73 -19.39 -0.54
N GLU A 387 4.98 -20.22 -1.54
CA GLU A 387 6.15 -20.22 -2.43
C GLU A 387 5.74 -19.78 -3.85
N PRO A 388 6.59 -19.06 -4.60
CA PRO A 388 6.39 -18.80 -6.03
C PRO A 388 6.03 -20.06 -6.84
N TRP A 389 5.16 -19.91 -7.85
CA TRP A 389 4.83 -21.01 -8.75
C TRP A 389 6.07 -21.54 -9.47
N SER A 390 6.55 -22.72 -9.06
CA SER A 390 7.58 -23.44 -9.78
C SER A 390 7.00 -24.03 -11.07
N ASN A 391 7.77 -24.06 -12.16
CA ASN A 391 7.35 -24.70 -13.42
C ASN A 391 7.49 -26.23 -13.31
N ARG A 392 6.70 -26.86 -12.43
CA ARG A 392 6.70 -28.30 -12.15
C ARG A 392 5.27 -28.84 -12.09
N ALA A 393 5.07 -30.05 -12.58
CA ALA A 393 3.77 -30.72 -12.52
C ALA A 393 3.57 -31.34 -11.12
N THR A 394 2.96 -30.59 -10.21
CA THR A 394 2.71 -31.03 -8.81
C THR A 394 1.34 -31.68 -8.64
N GLY A 395 0.36 -31.37 -9.49
CA GLY A 395 -1.05 -31.80 -9.32
C GLY A 395 -1.83 -30.94 -8.31
N TRP A 396 -1.23 -29.87 -7.82
CA TRP A 396 -1.80 -28.98 -6.80
C TRP A 396 -3.08 -28.32 -7.29
N VAL A 397 -3.12 -27.85 -8.54
CA VAL A 397 -4.29 -27.13 -9.10
C VAL A 397 -5.47 -28.07 -9.26
N GLN A 398 -5.23 -29.28 -9.78
CA GLN A 398 -6.26 -30.33 -9.83
C GLN A 398 -6.82 -30.65 -8.45
N GLN A 399 -5.96 -30.81 -7.44
CA GLN A 399 -6.38 -31.17 -6.08
C GLN A 399 -7.18 -30.04 -5.41
N ALA A 400 -6.77 -28.78 -5.58
CA ALA A 400 -7.47 -27.60 -5.05
C ALA A 400 -8.91 -27.50 -5.58
N TYR A 401 -9.10 -27.62 -6.89
CA TYR A 401 -10.43 -27.62 -7.49
C TYR A 401 -11.27 -28.85 -7.10
N ALA A 402 -10.65 -30.02 -6.96
CA ALA A 402 -11.33 -31.24 -6.52
C ALA A 402 -11.86 -31.13 -5.07
N GLU A 403 -11.08 -30.54 -4.16
CA GLU A 403 -11.48 -30.28 -2.76
C GLU A 403 -12.69 -29.33 -2.69
N ILE A 404 -12.65 -28.19 -3.39
CA ILE A 404 -13.77 -27.22 -3.38
C ILE A 404 -15.02 -27.79 -4.07
N ASN A 405 -14.85 -28.58 -5.13
CA ASN A 405 -15.98 -29.32 -5.71
C ASN A 405 -16.56 -30.34 -4.72
N GLY A 406 -15.72 -31.10 -4.01
CA GLY A 406 -16.15 -32.05 -2.97
C GLY A 406 -16.86 -31.39 -1.78
N TRP A 407 -16.47 -30.17 -1.41
CA TRP A 407 -17.24 -29.32 -0.48
C TRP A 407 -18.61 -28.93 -1.06
N ASN A 408 -18.66 -28.53 -2.33
CA ASN A 408 -19.88 -28.13 -3.02
C ASN A 408 -20.85 -29.29 -3.28
N GLU A 409 -20.39 -30.53 -3.41
CA GLU A 409 -21.26 -31.71 -3.58
C GLU A 409 -21.98 -32.13 -2.30
N GLN A 410 -21.46 -31.75 -1.12
CA GLN A 410 -22.06 -32.10 0.16
C GLN A 410 -23.43 -31.40 0.37
N PRO A 411 -24.50 -32.14 0.73
CA PRO A 411 -25.80 -31.56 1.03
C PRO A 411 -25.75 -30.62 2.24
N GLY A 412 -26.39 -29.45 2.13
CA GLY A 412 -26.47 -28.46 3.22
C GLY A 412 -25.26 -27.52 3.33
N ASN A 413 -24.12 -27.82 2.71
CA ASN A 413 -22.99 -26.89 2.64
C ASN A 413 -23.36 -25.66 1.79
N GLN A 414 -23.06 -24.48 2.32
CA GLN A 414 -23.08 -23.22 1.57
C GLN A 414 -22.08 -23.29 0.42
N LYS A 415 -22.51 -22.93 -0.79
CA LYS A 415 -21.73 -23.15 -2.01
C LYS A 415 -20.68 -22.06 -2.20
N ILE A 416 -19.50 -22.49 -2.61
CA ILE A 416 -18.39 -21.64 -3.02
C ILE A 416 -18.48 -21.51 -4.55
N CYS A 417 -18.69 -20.30 -5.03
CA CYS A 417 -19.00 -19.99 -6.43
C CYS A 417 -17.75 -19.98 -7.32
N ALA A 418 -16.61 -19.58 -6.77
CA ALA A 418 -15.31 -19.52 -7.45
C ALA A 418 -14.16 -19.93 -6.53
N LEU A 419 -13.14 -20.55 -7.11
CA LEU A 419 -11.79 -20.71 -6.57
C LEU A 419 -10.82 -20.08 -7.57
N VAL A 420 -10.12 -19.03 -7.17
CA VAL A 420 -9.40 -18.14 -8.09
C VAL A 420 -7.88 -18.26 -7.89
N LEU A 421 -7.17 -18.76 -8.91
CA LEU A 421 -5.72 -18.93 -8.87
C LEU A 421 -4.99 -17.57 -8.89
N TYR A 422 -4.13 -17.35 -7.90
CA TYR A 422 -3.31 -16.14 -7.76
C TYR A 422 -1.87 -16.42 -8.19
N ARG A 423 -1.26 -15.68 -9.13
CA ARG A 423 -1.78 -14.65 -10.04
C ARG A 423 -1.36 -14.99 -11.47
N TRP A 424 -2.15 -14.61 -12.48
CA TRP A 424 -1.84 -15.00 -13.86
C TRP A 424 -0.62 -14.26 -14.48
N PRO A 425 -0.68 -12.93 -14.74
CA PRO A 425 0.38 -12.19 -15.41
C PRO A 425 1.65 -12.00 -14.56
N ARG A 426 2.76 -11.70 -15.22
CA ARG A 426 4.08 -11.37 -14.60
C ARG A 426 4.10 -10.00 -13.89
N THR A 427 3.34 -9.85 -12.81
CA THR A 427 3.29 -8.60 -12.01
C THR A 427 3.83 -8.74 -10.58
N ASP A 428 3.97 -9.96 -10.07
CA ASP A 428 4.61 -10.26 -8.79
C ASP A 428 5.28 -11.65 -8.85
N MET A 429 5.97 -12.05 -7.78
CA MET A 429 6.69 -13.33 -7.72
C MET A 429 5.79 -14.59 -7.76
N TRP A 430 4.46 -14.46 -7.67
CA TRP A 430 3.48 -15.55 -7.80
C TRP A 430 2.80 -15.58 -9.18
N TYR A 431 3.51 -15.19 -10.25
CA TYR A 431 3.00 -15.31 -11.61
C TYR A 431 2.91 -16.76 -12.12
N ILE A 432 1.85 -17.07 -12.86
CA ILE A 432 1.62 -18.35 -13.57
C ILE A 432 2.06 -18.26 -15.05
N GLU A 433 2.08 -17.08 -15.65
CA GLU A 433 2.39 -16.87 -17.07
C GLU A 433 3.77 -17.43 -17.49
N GLY A 434 3.74 -18.47 -18.33
CA GLY A 434 4.93 -19.21 -18.78
C GLY A 434 5.38 -20.35 -17.85
N LYS A 435 4.68 -20.60 -16.74
CA LYS A 435 4.83 -21.83 -15.95
C LYS A 435 4.02 -22.96 -16.59
N GLN A 436 4.48 -23.42 -17.76
CA GLN A 436 3.74 -24.36 -18.61
C GLN A 436 3.18 -25.58 -17.87
N ALA A 437 3.94 -26.16 -16.92
CA ALA A 437 3.48 -27.30 -16.12
C ALA A 437 2.31 -26.98 -15.17
N VAL A 438 2.21 -25.74 -14.67
CA VAL A 438 1.08 -25.26 -13.85
C VAL A 438 -0.14 -24.98 -14.75
N ILE A 439 0.10 -24.44 -15.95
CA ILE A 439 -0.94 -24.25 -16.96
C ILE A 439 -1.51 -25.61 -17.42
N ASP A 440 -0.67 -26.64 -17.58
CA ASP A 440 -1.11 -27.99 -17.92
C ASP A 440 -1.83 -28.70 -16.76
N ASP A 441 -1.47 -28.42 -15.51
CA ASP A 441 -2.23 -28.83 -14.32
C ASP A 441 -3.63 -28.17 -14.30
N PHE A 442 -3.72 -26.87 -14.59
CA PHE A 442 -4.99 -26.15 -14.73
C PHE A 442 -5.82 -26.68 -15.91
N ARG A 443 -5.23 -26.95 -17.08
CA ARG A 443 -5.90 -27.61 -18.22
C ARG A 443 -6.45 -28.98 -17.83
N SER A 444 -5.73 -29.73 -16.99
CA SER A 444 -6.17 -31.04 -16.50
C SER A 444 -7.34 -30.91 -15.53
N ALA A 445 -7.33 -29.91 -14.64
CA ALA A 445 -8.49 -29.57 -13.80
C ALA A 445 -9.71 -29.17 -14.65
N LEU A 446 -9.49 -28.36 -15.69
CA LEU A 446 -10.48 -27.94 -16.68
C LEU A 446 -11.05 -29.08 -17.54
N GLN A 447 -10.56 -30.33 -17.41
CA GLN A 447 -11.24 -31.50 -17.99
C GLN A 447 -12.42 -31.99 -17.13
N ARG A 448 -12.53 -31.60 -15.86
CA ARG A 448 -13.60 -32.00 -14.92
C ARG A 448 -14.77 -31.00 -14.91
N ASP A 449 -16.01 -31.50 -14.78
CA ASP A 449 -17.23 -30.67 -14.81
C ASP A 449 -17.58 -30.07 -13.45
N TYR A 450 -16.63 -29.34 -12.85
CA TYR A 450 -16.79 -28.76 -11.52
C TYR A 450 -17.68 -27.50 -11.55
N ARG A 451 -18.91 -27.66 -11.06
CA ARG A 451 -19.96 -26.62 -11.03
C ARG A 451 -20.38 -26.31 -9.60
N TRP A 452 -20.71 -25.06 -9.33
CA TRP A 452 -21.30 -24.67 -8.05
C TRP A 452 -22.85 -24.69 -8.07
N ARG A 453 -23.46 -24.68 -9.26
CA ARG A 453 -24.90 -24.90 -9.49
C ARG A 453 -25.14 -26.24 -10.16
N SER A 454 -26.05 -27.04 -9.59
CA SER A 454 -26.45 -28.33 -10.17
C SER A 454 -27.28 -28.14 -11.44
N ALA A 455 -27.09 -29.01 -12.45
CA ALA A 455 -27.75 -28.95 -13.76
C ALA A 455 -29.28 -29.26 -13.77
N THR A 456 -29.95 -29.21 -12.61
CA THR A 456 -31.41 -29.33 -12.51
C THR A 456 -31.99 -27.95 -12.23
N PRO A 457 -32.79 -27.36 -13.14
CA PRO A 457 -33.48 -26.12 -12.86
C PRO A 457 -34.43 -26.33 -11.67
N PRO A 458 -34.44 -25.43 -10.66
CA PRO A 458 -35.58 -25.35 -9.78
C PRO A 458 -36.81 -25.07 -10.65
N ALA A 459 -37.81 -25.96 -10.60
CA ALA A 459 -39.10 -25.69 -11.21
C ALA A 459 -39.67 -24.38 -10.64
N GLU A 460 -40.49 -23.71 -11.45
CA GLU A 460 -41.13 -22.42 -11.16
C GLU A 460 -41.53 -22.28 -9.69
N THR A 461 -41.20 -21.13 -9.09
CA THR A 461 -41.48 -20.81 -7.69
C THR A 461 -42.91 -21.17 -7.30
N PRO A 462 -43.12 -22.23 -6.49
CA PRO A 462 -44.46 -22.56 -6.04
C PRO A 462 -44.89 -21.46 -5.08
N LYS A 463 -45.87 -20.63 -5.49
CA LYS A 463 -46.55 -19.68 -4.60
C LYS A 463 -46.84 -20.38 -3.27
N PRO A 464 -46.41 -19.84 -2.11
CA PRO A 464 -46.23 -20.63 -0.90
C PRO A 464 -47.55 -21.26 -0.45
N ARG A 465 -47.71 -22.56 -0.71
CA ARG A 465 -48.77 -23.37 -0.10
C ARG A 465 -48.48 -23.41 1.39
N LYS A 466 -49.36 -22.79 2.17
CA LYS A 466 -49.34 -22.84 3.64
C LYS A 466 -49.20 -24.30 4.07
N LYS A 467 -48.08 -24.65 4.72
CA LYS A 467 -47.98 -25.89 5.48
C LYS A 467 -49.15 -25.92 6.48
N PRO A 468 -49.75 -27.09 6.78
CA PRO A 468 -50.66 -27.21 7.92
C PRO A 468 -49.92 -26.67 9.14
N ALA A 469 -50.53 -25.72 9.84
CA ALA A 469 -49.88 -25.09 10.99
C ALA A 469 -49.61 -26.18 12.04
N GLN A 470 -48.33 -26.42 12.34
CA GLN A 470 -47.99 -27.02 13.62
C GLN A 470 -48.66 -26.16 14.71
N PRO A 471 -49.34 -26.78 15.70
CA PRO A 471 -49.98 -26.01 16.75
C PRO A 471 -48.92 -25.11 17.41
N PRO A 472 -49.20 -23.80 17.56
CA PRO A 472 -48.18 -22.86 18.00
C PRO A 472 -47.62 -23.28 19.36
N PRO A 473 -46.28 -23.31 19.55
CA PRO A 473 -45.68 -23.79 20.79
C PRO A 473 -46.19 -22.98 21.99
N PRO A 474 -46.33 -23.57 23.20
CA PRO A 474 -47.01 -22.90 24.32
C PRO A 474 -46.50 -21.50 24.64
N TYR A 475 -45.18 -21.31 24.58
CA TYR A 475 -44.50 -20.05 24.84
C TYR A 475 -43.78 -19.59 23.57
N ARG A 476 -44.35 -18.60 22.87
CA ARG A 476 -43.71 -18.02 21.68
C ARG A 476 -44.08 -16.55 21.53
N ILE A 477 -43.05 -15.72 21.48
CA ILE A 477 -43.14 -14.28 21.21
C ILE A 477 -42.63 -13.99 19.79
N GLU A 478 -43.22 -12.98 19.16
CA GLU A 478 -42.66 -12.24 18.02
C GLU A 478 -42.47 -10.79 18.47
N TRP A 479 -41.27 -10.25 18.28
CA TRP A 479 -40.96 -8.85 18.55
C TRP A 479 -41.28 -8.06 17.28
N VAL A 480 -42.38 -7.30 17.31
CA VAL A 480 -42.95 -6.63 16.13
C VAL A 480 -42.23 -5.32 15.85
N ASN A 481 -41.95 -4.56 16.91
CA ASN A 481 -41.28 -3.27 16.83
C ASN A 481 -40.57 -2.97 18.16
N ASP A 482 -39.43 -2.30 18.10
CA ASP A 482 -38.69 -1.89 19.30
C ASP A 482 -38.13 -0.48 19.14
N ARG A 483 -38.33 0.34 20.18
CA ARG A 483 -37.79 1.70 20.27
C ARG A 483 -36.79 1.78 21.41
N VAL A 484 -35.67 1.08 21.25
CA VAL A 484 -34.55 1.06 22.20
C VAL A 484 -33.53 2.14 21.81
N PRO A 485 -33.30 3.18 22.63
CA PRO A 485 -32.31 4.20 22.32
C PRO A 485 -30.88 3.64 22.48
N GLY A 486 -30.02 3.83 21.48
CA GLY A 486 -28.66 3.28 21.47
C GLY A 486 -27.66 3.97 22.40
N ARG A 487 -27.99 5.16 22.93
CA ARG A 487 -27.20 5.89 23.93
C ARG A 487 -28.09 6.27 25.10
N LEU A 488 -27.69 5.90 26.31
CA LEU A 488 -28.45 6.04 27.55
C LEU A 488 -27.47 6.38 28.70
N ARG A 489 -27.97 6.67 29.92
CA ARG A 489 -27.13 7.11 31.04
C ARG A 489 -26.98 6.06 32.15
N ALA A 490 -25.81 6.00 32.76
CA ALA A 490 -25.47 5.06 33.80
C ALA A 490 -26.32 5.26 35.07
N GLY A 491 -26.99 4.21 35.52
CA GLY A 491 -27.87 4.24 36.70
C GLY A 491 -29.26 4.85 36.49
N ASP A 492 -29.59 5.38 35.31
CA ASP A 492 -30.95 5.84 35.00
C ASP A 492 -31.92 4.65 34.88
N VAL A 493 -33.20 4.88 35.24
CA VAL A 493 -34.30 3.98 34.85
C VAL A 493 -35.02 4.60 33.66
N VAL A 494 -35.02 3.90 32.52
CA VAL A 494 -35.60 4.38 31.28
C VAL A 494 -36.81 3.56 30.86
N THR A 495 -37.81 4.22 30.28
CA THR A 495 -39.01 3.57 29.75
C THR A 495 -38.85 3.32 28.25
N ILE A 496 -38.77 2.05 27.87
CA ILE A 496 -38.58 1.59 26.49
C ILE A 496 -39.92 1.07 25.95
N THR A 497 -40.31 1.50 24.75
CA THR A 497 -41.56 1.04 24.12
C THR A 497 -41.27 -0.15 23.20
N LEU A 498 -41.92 -1.28 23.46
CA LEU A 498 -41.80 -2.52 22.69
C LEU A 498 -43.19 -3.00 22.24
N GLU A 499 -43.34 -3.36 20.98
CA GLU A 499 -44.54 -3.98 20.44
C GLU A 499 -44.30 -5.49 20.30
N LEU A 500 -45.07 -6.27 21.06
CA LEU A 500 -44.91 -7.72 21.20
C LEU A 500 -46.14 -8.41 20.64
N ARG A 501 -45.98 -9.53 19.94
CA ARG A 501 -47.09 -10.35 19.46
C ARG A 501 -47.02 -11.75 20.03
N ASN A 502 -48.15 -12.21 20.58
CA ASN A 502 -48.29 -13.57 21.03
C ASN A 502 -48.41 -14.51 19.84
N ARG A 503 -47.40 -15.37 19.65
CA ARG A 503 -47.38 -16.42 18.62
C ARG A 503 -47.43 -17.82 19.23
N GLY A 504 -47.65 -17.91 20.54
CA GLY A 504 -47.80 -19.16 21.25
C GLY A 504 -49.26 -19.59 21.36
N SER A 505 -49.50 -20.73 22.03
CA SER A 505 -50.85 -21.22 22.33
C SER A 505 -51.37 -20.83 23.72
N ARG A 506 -50.55 -20.27 24.62
CA ARG A 506 -51.01 -19.74 25.92
C ARG A 506 -51.37 -18.26 25.83
N VAL A 507 -52.46 -17.87 26.50
CA VAL A 507 -52.76 -16.46 26.80
C VAL A 507 -51.70 -15.95 27.79
N TRP A 508 -51.13 -14.77 27.54
CA TRP A 508 -50.23 -14.12 28.49
C TRP A 508 -51.08 -13.36 29.49
N SER A 509 -51.33 -13.93 30.67
CA SER A 509 -52.16 -13.30 31.69
C SER A 509 -51.41 -12.19 32.42
N TRP A 510 -52.01 -11.00 32.48
CA TRP A 510 -51.53 -9.82 33.20
C TRP A 510 -51.54 -10.05 34.72
N GLY A 511 -52.54 -10.78 35.24
CA GLY A 511 -52.69 -11.07 36.67
C GLY A 511 -52.68 -12.56 37.02
N GLY A 512 -52.86 -12.85 38.31
CA GLY A 512 -52.92 -14.20 38.87
C GLY A 512 -51.66 -14.58 39.68
N GLY A 513 -51.54 -15.86 40.05
CA GLY A 513 -50.42 -16.35 40.85
C GLY A 513 -49.08 -16.39 40.10
N ASN A 514 -49.12 -16.64 38.78
CA ASN A 514 -47.97 -16.74 37.89
C ASN A 514 -48.15 -15.82 36.66
N PRO A 515 -48.12 -14.48 36.84
CA PRO A 515 -48.35 -13.51 35.77
C PRO A 515 -47.23 -13.56 34.72
N PHE A 516 -47.54 -13.08 33.51
CA PHE A 516 -46.56 -12.91 32.44
C PHE A 516 -45.95 -11.52 32.52
N ARG A 517 -44.62 -11.47 32.53
CA ARG A 517 -43.85 -10.22 32.65
C ARG A 517 -42.75 -10.17 31.61
N LEU A 518 -42.38 -8.96 31.21
CA LEU A 518 -41.14 -8.70 30.50
C LEU A 518 -40.00 -8.56 31.51
N GLY A 519 -38.92 -9.30 31.29
CA GLY A 519 -37.66 -9.14 31.99
C GLY A 519 -36.52 -8.84 31.02
N TYR A 520 -35.36 -8.50 31.57
CA TYR A 520 -34.14 -8.31 30.78
C TYR A 520 -32.90 -8.79 31.54
N HIS A 521 -31.82 -9.00 30.79
CA HIS A 521 -30.47 -9.20 31.31
C HIS A 521 -29.45 -8.38 30.52
N TYR A 522 -28.41 -7.92 31.20
CA TYR A 522 -27.27 -7.29 30.55
C TYR A 522 -26.14 -8.30 30.31
N TYR A 523 -25.45 -8.13 29.20
CA TYR A 523 -24.24 -8.82 28.85
C TYR A 523 -23.15 -7.79 28.53
N ARG A 524 -21.91 -8.10 28.92
CA ARG A 524 -20.71 -7.34 28.55
C ARG A 524 -19.62 -8.34 28.20
N ASN A 525 -19.01 -8.19 27.03
CA ASN A 525 -18.05 -9.16 26.46
C ASN A 525 -18.62 -10.60 26.42
N ARG A 526 -19.87 -10.75 25.95
CA ARG A 526 -20.65 -12.01 25.88
C ARG A 526 -20.91 -12.72 27.23
N ARG A 527 -20.37 -12.24 28.35
CA ARG A 527 -20.69 -12.70 29.70
C ARG A 527 -21.93 -12.00 30.21
N ARG A 528 -22.93 -12.78 30.66
CA ARG A 528 -24.08 -12.24 31.42
C ARG A 528 -23.56 -11.56 32.68
N LEU A 529 -23.95 -10.31 32.89
CA LEU A 529 -23.62 -9.56 34.09
C LEU A 529 -24.48 -10.05 35.24
N ASP A 530 -23.84 -10.17 36.40
CA ASP A 530 -24.51 -10.45 37.66
C ASP A 530 -24.99 -9.11 38.22
N VAL A 531 -26.21 -8.75 37.83
CA VAL A 531 -26.85 -7.48 38.14
C VAL A 531 -27.72 -7.67 39.38
N PRO A 532 -27.60 -6.81 40.41
CA PRO A 532 -28.43 -6.88 41.61
C PRO A 532 -29.93 -7.02 41.28
N ALA A 533 -30.63 -7.84 42.06
CA ALA A 533 -32.01 -8.25 41.75
C ALA A 533 -33.00 -7.07 41.73
N ASP A 534 -32.71 -6.01 42.48
CA ASP A 534 -33.41 -4.72 42.51
C ASP A 534 -33.25 -3.90 41.21
N LEU A 535 -32.22 -4.17 40.41
CA LEU A 535 -31.99 -3.56 39.10
C LEU A 535 -32.44 -4.44 37.92
N LEU A 536 -32.97 -5.65 38.19
CA LEU A 536 -33.54 -6.55 37.18
C LEU A 536 -35.07 -6.41 37.14
N LEU A 537 -35.54 -5.19 36.86
CA LEU A 537 -36.95 -4.83 36.85
C LEU A 537 -37.80 -5.79 36.00
N ARG A 538 -39.04 -5.97 36.42
CA ARG A 538 -40.07 -6.72 35.70
C ARG A 538 -41.21 -5.78 35.36
N THR A 539 -41.62 -5.79 34.10
CA THR A 539 -42.80 -5.02 33.65
C THR A 539 -43.93 -6.01 33.37
N ASP A 540 -45.07 -5.87 34.05
CA ASP A 540 -46.26 -6.67 33.75
C ASP A 540 -46.73 -6.44 32.30
N VAL A 541 -47.27 -7.47 31.64
CA VAL A 541 -48.06 -7.23 30.42
C VAL A 541 -49.30 -6.40 30.82
N PRO A 542 -49.67 -5.31 30.09
CA PRO A 542 -50.68 -4.36 30.57
C PRO A 542 -52.13 -4.89 30.51
N GLN A 543 -52.33 -6.01 29.83
CA GLN A 543 -53.61 -6.70 29.65
C GLN A 543 -53.35 -8.17 29.31
N ASP A 544 -54.36 -9.03 29.44
CA ASP A 544 -54.27 -10.40 28.95
C ASP A 544 -54.10 -10.41 27.42
N VAL A 545 -53.08 -11.12 26.91
CA VAL A 545 -52.75 -11.15 25.46
C VAL A 545 -53.04 -12.53 24.88
N ALA A 546 -54.09 -12.64 24.07
CA ALA A 546 -54.51 -13.90 23.47
C ALA A 546 -53.56 -14.37 22.34
N PRO A 547 -53.49 -15.68 22.04
CA PRO A 547 -52.80 -16.19 20.85
C PRO A 547 -53.14 -15.43 19.56
N GLY A 548 -52.13 -14.82 18.94
CA GLY A 548 -52.24 -14.03 17.71
C GLY A 548 -52.41 -12.53 17.92
N GLU A 549 -52.65 -12.05 19.14
CA GLU A 549 -52.81 -10.65 19.53
C GLU A 549 -51.47 -9.94 19.74
N SER A 550 -51.42 -8.62 19.48
CA SER A 550 -50.28 -7.76 19.77
C SER A 550 -50.56 -6.86 20.98
N VAL A 551 -49.53 -6.59 21.77
CA VAL A 551 -49.55 -5.66 22.91
C VAL A 551 -48.37 -4.70 22.83
N THR A 552 -48.56 -3.44 23.23
CA THR A 552 -47.46 -2.49 23.41
C THR A 552 -47.10 -2.41 24.90
N ILE A 553 -45.85 -2.65 25.24
CA ILE A 553 -45.34 -2.58 26.61
C ILE A 553 -44.41 -1.36 26.75
N GLN A 554 -44.64 -0.56 27.78
CA GLN A 554 -43.73 0.47 28.24
C GLN A 554 -42.83 -0.11 29.34
N ALA A 555 -41.75 -0.75 28.92
CA ALA A 555 -40.82 -1.49 29.76
C ALA A 555 -39.93 -0.55 30.56
N ASN A 556 -39.96 -0.64 31.89
CA ASN A 556 -39.01 0.09 32.74
C ASN A 556 -37.73 -0.71 32.89
N VAL A 557 -36.61 -0.09 32.53
CA VAL A 557 -35.29 -0.71 32.42
C VAL A 557 -34.29 0.12 33.22
N ALA A 558 -33.84 -0.42 34.35
CA ALA A 558 -32.73 0.15 35.11
C ALA A 558 -31.41 -0.15 34.40
N LEU A 559 -30.61 0.88 34.14
CA LEU A 559 -29.35 0.77 33.42
C LEU A 559 -28.19 0.47 34.38
N PRO A 560 -27.14 -0.22 33.93
CA PRO A 560 -25.93 -0.43 34.72
C PRO A 560 -25.38 0.88 35.25
N THR A 561 -24.92 0.89 36.49
CA THR A 561 -24.30 2.07 37.14
C THR A 561 -22.87 2.33 36.66
N GLU A 562 -22.25 1.35 35.99
CA GLU A 562 -21.00 1.54 35.24
C GLU A 562 -21.30 2.00 33.81
N ALA A 563 -20.63 3.05 33.35
CA ALA A 563 -20.63 3.42 31.94
C ALA A 563 -19.89 2.36 31.08
N GLY A 564 -20.36 2.14 29.86
CA GLY A 564 -19.80 1.16 28.92
C GLY A 564 -20.80 0.70 27.87
N ASN A 565 -20.34 -0.16 26.96
CA ASN A 565 -21.21 -0.82 26.00
C ASN A 565 -21.76 -2.13 26.59
N TYR A 566 -23.07 -2.29 26.53
CA TYR A 566 -23.81 -3.44 27.01
C TYR A 566 -24.72 -3.98 25.91
N THR A 567 -24.88 -5.30 25.86
CA THR A 567 -26.02 -5.90 25.17
C THR A 567 -27.13 -6.11 26.19
N ILE A 568 -28.29 -5.49 25.97
CA ILE A 568 -29.51 -5.85 26.70
C ILE A 568 -30.20 -6.98 25.95
N GLU A 569 -30.61 -8.02 26.67
CA GLU A 569 -31.44 -9.12 26.20
C GLU A 569 -32.80 -9.01 26.89
N PHE A 570 -33.86 -8.71 26.15
CA PHE A 570 -35.23 -8.80 26.62
C PHE A 570 -35.79 -10.20 26.37
N ASP A 571 -36.48 -10.73 27.38
CA ASP A 571 -37.21 -12.00 27.28
C ASP A 571 -38.50 -11.93 28.10
N LEU A 572 -39.53 -12.66 27.67
CA LEU A 572 -40.78 -12.77 28.41
C LEU A 572 -40.64 -13.92 29.43
N ILE A 573 -41.16 -13.74 30.63
CA ILE A 573 -41.17 -14.73 31.70
C ILE A 573 -42.61 -14.98 32.14
N GLN A 574 -42.97 -16.25 32.35
CA GLN A 574 -44.09 -16.56 33.23
C GLN A 574 -43.52 -16.71 34.65
N GLU A 575 -43.86 -15.76 35.52
CA GLU A 575 -43.28 -15.68 36.87
C GLU A 575 -43.52 -16.97 37.66
N GLY A 576 -42.48 -17.43 38.35
CA GLY A 576 -42.49 -18.72 39.07
C GLY A 576 -42.53 -19.98 38.19
N VAL A 577 -42.50 -19.86 36.85
CA VAL A 577 -42.63 -21.01 35.93
C VAL A 577 -41.43 -21.18 34.99
N THR A 578 -41.21 -20.28 34.03
CA THR A 578 -40.14 -20.40 33.01
C THR A 578 -39.96 -19.12 32.21
N TRP A 579 -38.76 -18.91 31.68
CA TRP A 579 -38.46 -17.92 30.64
C TRP A 579 -38.83 -18.45 29.25
N PHE A 580 -39.25 -17.56 28.35
CA PHE A 580 -39.64 -17.94 26.99
C PHE A 580 -38.45 -18.50 26.19
N LYS A 581 -37.22 -18.03 26.43
CA LYS A 581 -36.01 -18.61 25.79
C LYS A 581 -35.71 -20.05 26.22
N GLU A 582 -36.02 -20.44 27.45
CA GLU A 582 -35.87 -21.82 27.94
C GLU A 582 -36.81 -22.78 27.19
N GLN A 583 -37.89 -22.24 26.62
CA GLN A 583 -38.89 -22.94 25.83
C GLN A 583 -38.64 -22.80 24.31
N GLY A 584 -37.49 -22.27 23.89
CA GLY A 584 -37.11 -22.12 22.48
C GLY A 584 -37.76 -20.95 21.74
N SER A 585 -38.26 -19.94 22.46
CA SER A 585 -38.73 -18.68 21.89
C SER A 585 -37.57 -17.70 21.66
N PRO A 586 -37.61 -16.85 20.61
CA PRO A 586 -36.56 -15.84 20.40
C PRO A 586 -36.63 -14.71 21.44
N VAL A 587 -35.45 -14.27 21.89
CA VAL A 587 -35.21 -13.06 22.69
C VAL A 587 -34.95 -11.85 21.80
N LEU A 588 -35.09 -10.64 22.34
CA LEU A 588 -34.70 -9.39 21.67
C LEU A 588 -33.40 -8.86 22.25
N THR A 589 -32.32 -8.90 21.47
CA THR A 589 -31.03 -8.32 21.87
C THR A 589 -30.79 -6.97 21.21
N ARG A 590 -30.35 -5.97 22.00
CA ARG A 590 -30.00 -4.63 21.52
C ARG A 590 -28.71 -4.13 22.17
N TRP A 591 -27.97 -3.33 21.40
CA TRP A 591 -26.74 -2.68 21.86
C TRP A 591 -27.08 -1.35 22.51
N LEU A 592 -26.51 -1.11 23.69
CA LEU A 592 -26.65 0.11 24.47
C LEU A 592 -25.26 0.64 24.82
N THR A 593 -24.95 1.86 24.39
CA THR A 593 -23.88 2.65 25.00
C THR A 593 -24.46 3.36 26.22
N VAL A 594 -24.07 2.90 27.40
CA VAL A 594 -24.41 3.54 28.67
C VAL A 594 -23.30 4.55 28.95
N GLU A 595 -23.58 5.81 28.65
CA GLU A 595 -22.73 6.97 28.95
C GLU A 595 -22.83 7.30 30.45
N PRO A 596 -21.88 8.03 31.06
CA PRO A 596 -22.00 8.45 32.45
C PRO A 596 -23.30 9.24 32.70
N ALA A 597 -23.84 9.13 33.93
CA ALA A 597 -24.89 10.04 34.38
C ALA A 597 -24.41 11.50 34.26
N ALA A 598 -25.22 12.34 33.62
CA ALA A 598 -25.14 13.78 33.82
C ALA A 598 -26.20 14.14 34.86
N ASP A 599 -25.83 14.96 35.84
CA ASP A 599 -26.73 15.36 36.92
C ASP A 599 -27.90 16.22 36.37
N GLY A 600 -29.09 15.61 36.22
CA GLY A 600 -30.39 16.28 36.22
C GLY A 600 -30.86 17.01 34.94
N ALA A 601 -31.98 16.54 34.38
CA ALA A 601 -32.88 17.28 33.47
C ALA A 601 -34.24 17.52 34.20
N PRO A 602 -35.27 18.24 33.65
CA PRO A 602 -35.43 18.88 32.34
C PRO A 602 -35.69 20.43 32.48
N ALA A 603 -36.26 21.24 31.58
CA ALA A 603 -37.10 21.01 30.39
C ALA A 603 -37.06 22.15 29.33
N ARG A 604 -38.09 22.20 28.46
CA ARG A 604 -38.22 23.06 27.26
C ARG A 604 -38.71 24.49 27.54
N ASN A 605 -37.92 25.49 27.11
CA ASN A 605 -38.22 26.53 26.09
C ASN A 605 -37.59 27.89 26.44
N GLY A 606 -36.92 28.49 25.45
CA GLY A 606 -36.39 29.86 25.53
C GLY A 606 -34.90 29.91 25.88
N ALA A 607 -34.10 30.22 24.85
CA ALA A 607 -32.66 30.55 24.87
C ALA A 607 -32.01 30.80 26.25
N ALA A 608 -31.06 29.94 26.64
CA ALA A 608 -30.24 30.12 27.84
C ALA A 608 -28.80 29.60 27.65
N GLU A 609 -27.88 30.26 28.35
CA GLU A 609 -26.42 30.18 28.24
C GLU A 609 -25.82 28.88 28.82
N THR A 610 -24.62 28.50 28.37
CA THR A 610 -23.87 27.32 28.83
C THR A 610 -23.09 27.57 30.14
N LEU A 611 -23.13 26.61 31.08
CA LEU A 611 -22.44 26.64 32.38
C LEU A 611 -21.24 25.67 32.47
N PRO A 612 -20.25 25.89 33.37
CA PRO A 612 -18.98 25.15 33.41
C PRO A 612 -18.98 23.83 34.24
N VAL A 613 -18.05 22.92 33.91
CA VAL A 613 -17.88 21.59 34.53
C VAL A 613 -16.93 21.63 35.76
N PRO A 614 -17.23 20.95 36.88
CA PRO A 614 -16.38 20.92 38.08
C PRO A 614 -15.13 20.03 37.96
N LEU A 615 -14.04 20.42 38.63
CA LEU A 615 -12.73 19.74 38.58
C LEU A 615 -12.65 18.42 39.36
N PHE A 616 -13.42 18.27 40.44
CA PHE A 616 -13.44 17.07 41.28
C PHE A 616 -14.83 16.83 41.87
N LYS A 617 -15.11 15.57 42.26
CA LYS A 617 -16.31 15.19 42.98
C LYS A 617 -16.05 15.21 44.49
N ASP A 618 -16.80 16.02 45.24
CA ASP A 618 -16.72 16.04 46.71
C ASP A 618 -17.53 14.89 47.31
N VAL A 619 -16.86 14.03 48.09
CA VAL A 619 -17.47 12.90 48.80
C VAL A 619 -17.10 12.90 50.30
N VAL A 620 -16.58 14.01 50.83
CA VAL A 620 -16.04 14.13 52.21
C VAL A 620 -17.05 13.75 53.30
N THR A 621 -18.34 13.95 53.03
CA THR A 621 -19.48 13.63 53.92
C THR A 621 -20.05 12.23 53.73
N GLN A 622 -19.64 11.50 52.68
CA GLN A 622 -20.20 10.20 52.28
C GLN A 622 -19.34 9.02 52.73
N LEU A 623 -18.11 9.27 53.18
CA LEU A 623 -17.15 8.23 53.55
C LEU A 623 -17.23 7.82 55.03
N PRO A 624 -17.00 6.53 55.37
CA PRO A 624 -16.89 6.08 56.74
C PRO A 624 -15.81 6.84 57.53
N ARG A 625 -16.13 7.19 58.80
CA ARG A 625 -15.21 7.76 59.78
C ARG A 625 -15.24 6.93 61.06
N SER A 626 -14.14 6.91 61.81
CA SER A 626 -14.15 6.43 63.18
C SER A 626 -14.67 7.52 64.13
N GLY A 627 -14.96 7.17 65.39
CA GLY A 627 -15.38 8.15 66.39
C GLY A 627 -14.29 9.14 66.81
N ALA A 628 -13.05 8.95 66.34
CA ALA A 628 -11.96 9.90 66.52
C ALA A 628 -11.99 10.96 65.42
N GLY A 629 -11.97 12.24 65.80
CA GLY A 629 -11.90 13.34 64.84
C GLY A 629 -10.51 13.48 64.19
N TYR A 630 -10.47 14.01 62.98
CA TYR A 630 -9.24 14.51 62.39
C TYR A 630 -8.74 15.72 63.20
N ALA A 631 -7.42 15.86 63.36
CA ALA A 631 -6.84 17.12 63.81
C ALA A 631 -6.94 18.16 62.67
N ARG A 632 -6.75 19.45 62.95
CA ARG A 632 -6.74 20.49 61.90
C ARG A 632 -5.40 21.22 61.78
N ARG A 633 -5.01 21.51 60.53
CA ARG A 633 -3.88 22.38 60.15
C ARG A 633 -4.41 23.71 59.58
N SER A 634 -3.60 24.76 59.70
CA SER A 634 -3.78 26.01 58.95
C SER A 634 -3.10 25.90 57.58
N MET A 635 -3.64 26.59 56.57
CA MET A 635 -3.23 26.42 55.16
C MET A 635 -1.77 26.83 54.89
N ASP A 636 -1.23 27.76 55.67
CA ASP A 636 0.19 28.19 55.65
C ASP A 636 1.18 27.09 56.09
N ARG A 637 0.70 26.04 56.76
CA ARG A 637 1.53 24.87 57.13
C ARG A 637 1.72 23.90 55.98
N ILE A 638 0.93 24.02 54.90
CA ILE A 638 1.02 23.14 53.74
C ILE A 638 2.25 23.55 52.91
N LYS A 639 3.16 22.60 52.72
CA LYS A 639 4.43 22.79 51.98
C LYS A 639 4.61 21.82 50.83
N TYR A 640 3.82 20.74 50.79
CA TYR A 640 4.01 19.63 49.86
C TYR A 640 2.68 19.17 49.22
N LEU A 641 2.76 18.74 47.97
CA LEU A 641 1.75 17.90 47.32
C LEU A 641 2.30 16.47 47.32
N VAL A 642 1.74 15.60 48.15
CA VAL A 642 2.31 14.28 48.48
C VAL A 642 1.63 13.20 47.65
N ILE A 643 2.36 12.70 46.65
CA ILE A 643 1.89 11.67 45.73
C ILE A 643 2.03 10.29 46.39
N SER A 644 0.91 9.57 46.46
CA SER A 644 0.79 8.23 47.04
C SER A 644 0.14 7.25 46.06
N HIS A 645 0.28 5.95 46.34
CA HIS A 645 -0.53 4.91 45.70
C HIS A 645 -1.21 4.00 46.72
N THR A 646 -2.20 3.22 46.29
CA THR A 646 -2.82 2.20 47.16
C THR A 646 -1.96 0.93 47.29
N GLY A 647 -1.00 0.69 46.39
CA GLY A 647 -0.12 -0.47 46.39
C GLY A 647 -0.84 -1.80 46.13
N GLY A 648 -2.05 -1.74 45.56
CA GLY A 648 -2.97 -2.86 45.41
C GLY A 648 -3.74 -2.85 44.09
N LYS A 649 -4.96 -3.39 44.08
CA LYS A 649 -5.81 -3.42 42.88
C LYS A 649 -6.10 -2.01 42.37
N ALA A 650 -6.05 -1.83 41.04
CA ALA A 650 -6.31 -0.56 40.37
C ALA A 650 -7.70 0.02 40.69
N TYR A 651 -8.72 -0.85 40.79
CA TYR A 651 -10.06 -0.48 41.22
C TYR A 651 -10.31 -0.98 42.65
N ILE A 652 -10.50 -0.04 43.57
CA ILE A 652 -10.81 -0.26 44.98
C ILE A 652 -11.73 0.84 45.47
N GLY A 653 -12.84 0.47 46.12
CA GLY A 653 -13.83 1.43 46.64
C GLY A 653 -13.26 2.34 47.74
N LEU A 654 -13.66 3.62 47.71
CA LEU A 654 -13.21 4.62 48.69
C LEU A 654 -13.66 4.28 50.12
N ASP A 655 -14.85 3.67 50.25
CA ASP A 655 -15.38 3.08 51.47
C ASP A 655 -14.44 2.02 52.05
N LYS A 656 -13.90 1.14 51.19
CA LYS A 656 -12.99 0.07 51.57
C LYS A 656 -11.60 0.60 51.94
N ILE A 657 -11.13 1.66 51.27
CA ILE A 657 -9.91 2.38 51.69
C ILE A 657 -10.13 3.01 53.08
N ALA A 658 -11.25 3.72 53.29
CA ALA A 658 -11.59 4.35 54.55
C ALA A 658 -11.68 3.34 55.71
N GLN A 659 -12.42 2.24 55.52
CA GLN A 659 -12.52 1.14 56.50
C GLN A 659 -11.15 0.51 56.80
N THR A 660 -10.29 0.34 55.79
CA THR A 660 -8.93 -0.20 55.98
C THR A 660 -8.06 0.74 56.82
N HIS A 661 -8.20 2.07 56.67
CA HIS A 661 -7.50 3.04 57.48
C HIS A 661 -8.08 3.16 58.91
N ILE A 662 -9.40 3.10 59.08
CA ILE A 662 -10.07 3.02 60.38
C ILE A 662 -9.57 1.79 61.16
N GLY A 663 -9.50 0.63 60.52
CA GLY A 663 -8.96 -0.60 61.11
C GLY A 663 -7.46 -0.54 61.46
N ARG A 664 -6.74 0.49 61.00
CA ARG A 664 -5.34 0.80 61.35
C ARG A 664 -5.22 1.92 62.41
N GLY A 665 -6.34 2.41 62.95
CA GLY A 665 -6.38 3.42 64.00
C GLY A 665 -6.59 4.86 63.54
N TYR A 666 -6.80 5.11 62.24
CA TYR A 666 -7.00 6.47 61.73
C TYR A 666 -8.45 6.99 61.92
N PRO A 667 -8.64 8.33 61.92
CA PRO A 667 -9.98 8.98 61.89
C PRO A 667 -10.87 8.56 60.71
N GLY A 668 -10.27 8.14 59.60
CA GLY A 668 -10.95 7.79 58.35
C GLY A 668 -9.93 7.55 57.24
N ILE A 669 -10.27 7.86 55.99
CA ILE A 669 -9.31 7.88 54.88
C ILE A 669 -8.21 8.93 55.12
N VAL A 670 -6.94 8.58 54.88
CA VAL A 670 -5.78 9.46 55.20
C VAL A 670 -5.32 10.35 54.05
N TYR A 671 -6.03 10.29 52.92
CA TYR A 671 -5.75 11.09 51.73
C TYR A 671 -6.72 12.27 51.67
N ASP A 672 -6.29 13.39 51.08
CA ASP A 672 -7.13 14.55 50.80
C ASP A 672 -7.86 14.38 49.45
N TYR A 673 -7.16 13.80 48.46
CA TYR A 673 -7.71 13.46 47.14
C TYR A 673 -7.36 12.01 46.76
N VAL A 674 -8.29 11.34 46.07
CA VAL A 674 -8.06 10.04 45.44
C VAL A 674 -8.39 10.13 43.96
N ILE A 675 -7.54 9.54 43.12
CA ILE A 675 -7.68 9.53 41.66
C ILE A 675 -7.74 8.07 41.19
N ASP A 676 -8.83 7.70 40.53
CA ASP A 676 -9.02 6.36 39.98
C ASP A 676 -8.26 6.16 38.65
N PRO A 677 -8.19 4.93 38.08
CA PRO A 677 -7.46 4.70 36.83
C PRO A 677 -8.11 5.36 35.61
N GLY A 678 -9.38 5.76 35.71
CA GLY A 678 -10.10 6.52 34.69
C GLY A 678 -9.79 8.02 34.71
N GLY A 679 -9.09 8.50 35.76
CA GLY A 679 -8.79 9.92 35.95
C GLY A 679 -9.86 10.71 36.69
N GLN A 680 -10.86 10.06 37.29
CA GLN A 680 -11.83 10.76 38.14
C GLN A 680 -11.17 11.17 39.45
N ILE A 681 -11.20 12.47 39.74
CA ILE A 681 -10.70 13.05 40.99
C ILE A 681 -11.85 13.08 42.01
N PHE A 682 -11.59 12.52 43.19
CA PHE A 682 -12.47 12.56 44.35
C PHE A 682 -11.79 13.36 45.47
N LYS A 683 -12.48 14.38 46.01
CA LYS A 683 -12.09 15.03 47.27
C LYS A 683 -12.69 14.23 48.43
N VAL A 684 -11.84 13.75 49.33
CA VAL A 684 -12.20 12.69 50.30
C VAL A 684 -12.01 13.11 51.77
N THR A 685 -11.15 14.09 52.06
CA THR A 685 -11.15 14.87 53.33
C THR A 685 -11.13 16.38 53.04
N GLU A 686 -11.28 17.22 54.07
CA GLU A 686 -10.96 18.65 53.91
C GLU A 686 -9.44 18.84 53.88
N VAL A 687 -8.96 19.88 53.17
CA VAL A 687 -7.51 20.16 53.02
C VAL A 687 -6.91 20.74 54.32
N GLU A 688 -7.75 21.03 55.30
CA GLU A 688 -7.38 21.36 56.68
C GLU A 688 -7.33 20.12 57.60
N ASP A 689 -7.86 18.96 57.19
CA ASP A 689 -7.87 17.75 58.02
C ASP A 689 -6.48 17.08 58.06
N VAL A 690 -6.06 16.67 59.26
CA VAL A 690 -4.79 15.99 59.55
C VAL A 690 -5.11 14.62 60.11
N ALA A 691 -4.81 13.59 59.32
CA ALA A 691 -5.04 12.19 59.67
C ALA A 691 -4.05 11.65 60.71
N GLU A 692 -2.82 12.18 60.74
CA GLU A 692 -1.76 11.75 61.65
C GLU A 692 -0.87 12.94 62.10
N PRO A 693 -1.15 13.56 63.26
CA PRO A 693 -0.41 14.72 63.76
C PRO A 693 1.10 14.48 63.99
N GLY A 694 1.54 13.23 64.10
CA GLY A 694 2.95 12.87 64.28
C GLY A 694 3.77 12.79 62.98
N GLN A 695 3.17 13.00 61.79
CA GLN A 695 3.83 12.74 60.50
C GLN A 695 3.84 13.96 59.57
N THR A 696 5.02 14.28 59.01
CA THR A 696 5.23 15.42 58.09
C THR A 696 4.31 15.39 56.87
N TRP A 697 4.08 14.20 56.28
CA TRP A 697 3.20 14.05 55.12
C TRP A 697 1.72 14.38 55.43
N SER A 698 1.29 14.24 56.69
CA SER A 698 -0.09 14.56 57.10
C SER A 698 -0.22 15.97 57.68
N VAL A 699 0.82 16.52 58.33
CA VAL A 699 0.78 17.88 58.91
C VAL A 699 1.08 18.97 57.88
N ALA A 700 1.95 18.70 56.90
CA ALA A 700 2.44 19.68 55.93
C ALA A 700 2.21 19.27 54.46
N GLY A 701 1.49 18.19 54.20
CA GLY A 701 1.22 17.68 52.86
C GLY A 701 -0.28 17.63 52.51
N VAL A 702 -0.62 17.99 51.28
CA VAL A 702 -1.89 17.58 50.65
C VAL A 702 -1.67 16.21 50.03
N ASN A 703 -2.41 15.21 50.49
CA ASN A 703 -2.18 13.81 50.19
C ASN A 703 -3.04 13.38 48.99
N ILE A 704 -2.40 13.11 47.86
CA ILE A 704 -3.03 12.74 46.60
C ILE A 704 -2.69 11.28 46.31
N CYS A 705 -3.70 10.40 46.32
CA CYS A 705 -3.50 8.97 46.11
C CYS A 705 -4.03 8.48 44.77
N LEU A 706 -3.17 7.83 43.99
CA LEU A 706 -3.53 7.15 42.74
C LEU A 706 -3.83 5.68 43.05
N THR A 707 -5.02 5.18 42.69
CA THR A 707 -5.36 3.77 42.94
C THR A 707 -4.61 2.86 41.96
N GLY A 708 -3.84 1.90 42.49
CA GLY A 708 -2.99 0.99 41.72
C GLY A 708 -1.70 0.60 42.42
N ASP A 709 -0.85 -0.17 41.73
CA ASP A 709 0.47 -0.61 42.18
C ASP A 709 1.54 -0.26 41.14
N PHE A 710 2.20 0.89 41.34
CA PHE A 710 3.20 1.41 40.41
C PHE A 710 4.65 0.97 40.74
N ARG A 711 4.81 -0.16 41.45
CA ARG A 711 6.13 -0.75 41.70
C ARG A 711 6.80 -1.33 40.44
N LYS A 712 6.01 -1.69 39.41
CA LYS A 712 6.49 -2.33 38.17
C LYS A 712 6.19 -1.55 36.88
N ALA A 713 5.14 -0.72 36.87
CA ALA A 713 4.72 0.08 35.71
C ALA A 713 4.23 1.46 36.19
N PRO A 714 4.29 2.51 35.35
CA PRO A 714 3.72 3.84 35.67
C PRO A 714 2.18 3.81 35.71
N PRO A 715 1.52 4.85 36.25
CA PRO A 715 0.07 5.01 36.15
C PRO A 715 -0.40 5.22 34.70
N PRO A 716 -1.66 4.88 34.36
CA PRO A 716 -2.27 5.21 33.07
C PRO A 716 -2.25 6.71 32.77
N LEU A 717 -2.20 7.08 31.50
CA LEU A 717 -2.12 8.47 31.05
C LEU A 717 -3.29 9.33 31.56
N THR A 718 -4.51 8.78 31.58
CA THR A 718 -5.72 9.40 32.15
C THR A 718 -5.55 9.79 33.62
N GLN A 719 -5.01 8.87 34.42
CA GLN A 719 -4.73 9.09 35.84
C GLN A 719 -3.60 10.10 36.04
N LEU A 720 -2.58 10.10 35.17
CA LEU A 720 -1.48 11.06 35.20
C LEU A 720 -1.93 12.49 34.81
N GLU A 721 -2.75 12.65 33.78
CA GLU A 721 -3.29 13.95 33.35
C GLU A 721 -4.23 14.55 34.40
N ALA A 722 -5.11 13.74 34.99
CA ALA A 722 -5.92 14.17 36.13
C ALA A 722 -5.06 14.63 37.31
N THR A 723 -3.96 13.90 37.59
CA THR A 723 -3.00 14.26 38.65
C THR A 723 -2.30 15.59 38.33
N SER A 724 -1.85 15.83 37.09
CA SER A 724 -1.14 17.06 36.72
C SER A 724 -2.07 18.28 36.74
N ARG A 725 -3.33 18.14 36.31
CA ARG A 725 -4.35 19.20 36.38
C ARG A 725 -4.73 19.55 37.82
N LEU A 726 -4.92 18.54 38.68
CA LEU A 726 -5.15 18.76 40.12
C LEU A 726 -3.94 19.42 40.79
N CYS A 727 -2.72 18.93 40.54
CA CYS A 727 -1.50 19.49 41.12
C CYS A 727 -1.27 20.94 40.68
N ALA A 728 -1.53 21.30 39.42
CA ALA A 728 -1.42 22.68 38.95
C ALA A 728 -2.45 23.61 39.62
N TRP A 729 -3.69 23.13 39.82
CA TRP A 729 -4.72 23.88 40.54
C TRP A 729 -4.37 24.05 42.02
N LEU A 730 -3.92 23.00 42.71
CA LEU A 730 -3.47 23.07 44.10
C LEU A 730 -2.24 23.97 44.25
N ALA A 731 -1.23 23.80 43.40
CA ALA A 731 -0.01 24.60 43.43
C ALA A 731 -0.30 26.10 43.28
N ARG A 732 -1.18 26.48 42.33
CA ARG A 732 -1.62 27.87 42.16
C ARG A 732 -2.36 28.41 43.38
N ASN A 733 -3.30 27.65 43.96
CA ASN A 733 -4.12 28.15 45.07
C ASN A 733 -3.41 28.15 46.44
N LEU A 734 -2.36 27.33 46.58
CA LEU A 734 -1.55 27.22 47.79
C LEU A 734 -0.21 27.99 47.69
N SER A 735 0.05 28.67 46.57
CA SER A 735 1.31 29.37 46.26
C SER A 735 2.55 28.47 46.36
N LEU A 736 2.42 27.22 45.89
CA LEU A 736 3.50 26.22 45.86
C LEU A 736 4.14 26.13 44.47
N GLY A 737 5.45 25.89 44.43
CA GLY A 737 6.17 25.59 43.19
C GLY A 737 6.02 24.11 42.75
N PRO A 738 6.35 23.77 41.49
CA PRO A 738 6.35 22.38 41.00
C PRO A 738 7.24 21.43 41.83
N ASP A 739 8.29 21.97 42.45
CA ASP A 739 9.26 21.21 43.23
C ASP A 739 8.72 20.86 44.64
N ALA A 740 7.55 21.37 45.02
CA ALA A 740 6.78 20.93 46.18
C ALA A 740 6.04 19.59 45.95
N ILE A 741 6.06 19.04 44.73
CA ILE A 741 5.46 17.75 44.39
C ILE A 741 6.47 16.63 44.68
N VAL A 742 6.17 15.85 45.71
CA VAL A 742 7.04 14.81 46.27
C VAL A 742 6.28 13.49 46.42
N GLY A 743 6.97 12.37 46.28
CA GLY A 743 6.43 11.05 46.61
C GLY A 743 6.40 10.81 48.12
N LEU A 744 5.44 10.02 48.62
CA LEU A 744 5.33 9.70 50.05
C LEU A 744 6.63 9.10 50.64
N GLY A 745 7.37 8.31 49.85
CA GLY A 745 8.66 7.74 50.21
C GLY A 745 9.80 8.74 50.44
N GLU A 746 9.64 10.00 50.02
CA GLU A 746 10.58 11.09 50.30
C GLU A 746 10.38 11.68 51.72
N LEU A 747 9.16 11.57 52.26
CA LEU A 747 8.78 12.14 53.56
C LEU A 747 8.73 11.10 54.70
N THR A 748 8.64 9.81 54.39
CA THR A 748 8.64 8.72 55.37
C THR A 748 9.11 7.40 54.73
N ARG A 749 9.49 6.40 55.53
CA ARG A 749 9.97 5.10 55.02
C ARG A 749 8.82 4.30 54.39
N SER A 750 8.55 4.56 53.11
CA SER A 750 7.45 3.96 52.35
C SER A 750 7.88 3.60 50.92
N GLY A 751 7.34 2.50 50.39
CA GLY A 751 7.50 2.13 48.97
C GLY A 751 6.60 2.91 48.00
N SER A 752 5.77 3.81 48.52
CA SER A 752 4.81 4.64 47.77
C SER A 752 5.48 5.90 47.19
N PRO A 753 5.07 6.39 46.00
CA PRO A 753 4.02 5.88 45.12
C PRO A 753 4.51 4.80 44.14
N GLY A 754 5.60 4.09 44.45
CA GLY A 754 6.15 2.99 43.64
C GLY A 754 7.53 3.30 43.05
N ARG A 755 8.31 2.25 42.74
CA ARG A 755 9.68 2.36 42.20
C ARG A 755 9.74 3.24 40.94
N THR A 756 8.75 3.10 40.06
CA THR A 756 8.69 3.78 38.75
C THR A 756 8.52 5.32 38.83
N PHE A 757 8.14 5.86 40.00
CA PHE A 757 8.07 7.30 40.22
C PHE A 757 9.47 7.92 40.30
N TYR A 758 10.40 7.21 40.95
CA TYR A 758 11.78 7.67 41.24
C TYR A 758 12.82 7.15 40.26
N LYS A 759 12.60 5.97 39.66
CA LYS A 759 13.55 5.23 38.82
C LYS A 759 12.85 4.61 37.62
N ASP A 760 13.60 3.99 36.73
CA ASP A 760 13.11 3.42 35.47
C ASP A 760 12.46 4.49 34.58
N VAL A 761 11.11 4.57 34.60
CA VAL A 761 10.31 5.52 33.81
C VAL A 761 10.30 6.94 34.41
N GLN A 762 10.61 7.09 35.70
CA GLN A 762 10.69 8.37 36.42
C GLN A 762 9.46 9.28 36.22
N TRP A 763 8.25 8.72 36.28
CA TRP A 763 7.02 9.46 35.93
C TRP A 763 6.72 10.64 36.87
N GLY A 764 7.36 10.71 38.05
CA GLY A 764 7.30 11.89 38.92
C GLY A 764 7.90 13.15 38.29
N GLU A 765 8.94 13.04 37.46
CA GLU A 765 9.50 14.20 36.75
C GLU A 765 8.64 14.61 35.57
N ASN A 766 8.02 13.64 34.87
CA ASN A 766 7.04 13.93 33.82
C ASN A 766 5.81 14.66 34.39
N LEU A 767 5.34 14.27 35.58
CA LEU A 767 4.30 14.98 36.32
C LEU A 767 4.70 16.43 36.62
N ARG A 768 5.91 16.67 37.16
CA ARG A 768 6.41 18.04 37.44
C ARG A 768 6.53 18.89 36.17
N ARG A 769 6.95 18.31 35.04
CA ARG A 769 6.98 18.99 33.73
C ARG A 769 5.58 19.38 33.23
N GLN A 770 4.61 18.48 33.30
CA GLN A 770 3.22 18.80 32.92
C GLN A 770 2.62 19.90 33.83
N VAL A 771 2.90 19.86 35.13
CA VAL A 771 2.47 20.92 36.06
C VAL A 771 3.13 22.26 35.72
N ARG A 772 4.42 22.30 35.36
CA ARG A 772 5.09 23.53 34.86
C ARG A 772 4.37 24.10 33.64
N LEU A 773 3.98 23.27 32.67
CA LEU A 773 3.24 23.70 31.48
C LEU A 773 1.85 24.23 31.83
N HIS A 774 1.08 23.53 32.66
CA HIS A 774 -0.22 24.01 33.12
C HIS A 774 -0.11 25.32 33.93
N LEU A 775 0.91 25.48 34.76
CA LEU A 775 1.15 26.74 35.46
C LEU A 775 1.55 27.87 34.50
N ALA A 776 2.37 27.62 33.48
CA ALA A 776 2.69 28.62 32.46
C ALA A 776 1.45 29.12 31.71
N VAL A 777 0.57 28.20 31.29
CA VAL A 777 -0.74 28.50 30.68
C VAL A 777 -1.65 29.34 31.60
N LEU A 778 -1.48 29.24 32.92
CA LEU A 778 -2.29 29.96 33.91
C LEU A 778 -1.72 31.33 34.33
N HIS A 779 -0.47 31.67 33.98
CA HIS A 779 0.21 32.89 34.46
C HIS A 779 0.48 33.97 33.40
N SER A 780 0.35 33.66 32.11
CA SER A 780 0.76 34.58 31.02
C SER A 780 -0.34 34.76 29.97
N GLY A 781 -0.62 36.00 29.60
CA GLY A 781 -1.56 36.33 28.51
C GLY A 781 -1.05 35.80 27.17
N ALA A 782 -1.76 34.83 26.60
CA ALA A 782 -1.22 33.94 25.57
C ALA A 782 -0.93 34.55 24.18
N ALA A 783 -1.35 35.78 23.91
CA ALA A 783 -1.33 36.33 22.54
C ALA A 783 0.08 36.61 21.99
N GLN A 784 0.97 37.26 22.77
CA GLN A 784 2.21 37.80 22.22
C GLN A 784 3.27 36.73 21.92
N VAL A 785 3.58 35.86 22.89
CA VAL A 785 4.63 34.83 22.74
C VAL A 785 4.24 33.79 21.69
N MET A 786 2.94 33.51 21.53
CA MET A 786 2.47 32.64 20.45
C MET A 786 2.68 33.28 19.07
N SER A 787 2.44 34.59 18.92
CA SER A 787 2.67 35.30 17.65
C SER A 787 4.14 35.22 17.23
N ASP A 788 5.08 35.54 18.13
CA ASP A 788 6.51 35.56 17.80
C ASP A 788 7.05 34.13 17.51
N THR A 789 6.56 33.12 18.22
CA THR A 789 6.94 31.72 18.00
C THR A 789 6.39 31.18 16.68
N GLN A 790 5.12 31.46 16.36
CA GLN A 790 4.47 31.02 15.12
C GLN A 790 5.01 31.77 13.88
N GLN A 791 5.50 33.00 14.04
CA GLN A 791 6.17 33.74 12.96
C GLN A 791 7.54 33.13 12.60
N ALA A 792 8.34 32.78 13.61
CA ALA A 792 9.61 32.08 13.39
C ALA A 792 9.42 30.67 12.80
N GLU A 793 8.32 29.99 13.15
CA GLU A 793 7.92 28.71 12.56
C GLU A 793 7.53 28.87 11.07
N PHE A 794 6.81 29.93 10.71
CA PHE A 794 6.48 30.25 9.31
C PHE A 794 7.74 30.51 8.46
N GLU A 795 8.67 31.34 8.94
CA GLU A 795 9.93 31.66 8.24
C GLU A 795 10.82 30.40 8.05
N ALA A 796 10.81 29.48 9.02
CA ALA A 796 11.50 28.19 8.89
C ALA A 796 10.86 27.27 7.83
N LEU A 797 9.52 27.26 7.73
CA LEU A 797 8.81 26.49 6.70
C LEU A 797 9.07 27.03 5.28
N GLU A 798 9.15 28.35 5.11
CA GLU A 798 9.51 28.97 3.83
C GLU A 798 10.94 28.61 3.38
N GLN A 799 11.92 28.60 4.28
CA GLN A 799 13.28 28.19 3.94
C GLN A 799 13.34 26.73 3.45
N VAL A 800 12.65 25.80 4.13
CA VAL A 800 12.64 24.38 3.73
C VAL A 800 11.89 24.18 2.40
N ARG A 801 10.83 24.95 2.12
CA ARG A 801 10.14 24.96 0.82
C ARG A 801 11.10 25.37 -0.31
N ASP A 802 11.92 26.39 -0.09
CA ASP A 802 12.82 26.93 -1.11
C ASP A 802 13.99 25.96 -1.37
N ASP A 803 14.55 25.34 -0.32
CA ASP A 803 15.57 24.28 -0.43
C ASP A 803 15.07 23.06 -1.23
N LEU A 804 13.83 22.61 -0.96
CA LEU A 804 13.20 21.51 -1.73
C LEU A 804 12.90 21.91 -3.18
N THR A 805 12.62 23.18 -3.44
CA THR A 805 12.41 23.71 -4.80
C THR A 805 13.71 23.65 -5.60
N ALA A 806 14.86 23.97 -4.99
CA ALA A 806 16.18 23.82 -5.61
C ALA A 806 16.52 22.33 -5.89
N GLN A 807 16.25 21.43 -4.95
CA GLN A 807 16.48 19.98 -5.14
C GLN A 807 15.63 19.41 -6.29
N LEU A 808 14.37 19.85 -6.39
CA LEU A 808 13.44 19.43 -7.44
C LEU A 808 13.89 19.88 -8.84
N ALA A 809 14.53 21.04 -8.96
CA ALA A 809 15.14 21.49 -10.21
C ALA A 809 16.28 20.55 -10.66
N THR A 810 17.21 20.23 -9.76
CA THR A 810 18.34 19.31 -10.02
C THR A 810 17.87 17.91 -10.44
N LEU A 811 16.84 17.37 -9.77
CA LEU A 811 16.29 16.06 -10.11
C LEU A 811 15.60 16.03 -11.48
N LYS A 812 14.93 17.13 -11.89
CA LYS A 812 14.32 17.24 -13.24
C LYS A 812 15.38 17.30 -14.34
N GLU A 813 16.53 17.92 -14.08
CA GLU A 813 17.66 17.92 -15.02
C GLU A 813 18.26 16.50 -15.19
N GLU A 814 18.43 15.75 -14.09
CA GLU A 814 18.85 14.34 -14.14
C GLU A 814 17.86 13.47 -14.91
N GLN A 815 16.56 13.62 -14.67
CA GLN A 815 15.51 12.90 -15.41
C GLN A 815 15.58 13.18 -16.92
N GLY A 816 15.82 14.42 -17.33
CA GLY A 816 16.00 14.78 -18.74
C GLY A 816 17.22 14.11 -19.38
N ARG A 817 18.33 14.02 -18.64
CA ARG A 817 19.56 13.33 -19.09
C ARG A 817 19.34 11.81 -19.23
N GLN A 818 18.71 11.16 -18.27
CA GLN A 818 18.44 9.72 -18.34
C GLN A 818 17.40 9.36 -19.43
N THR A 819 16.35 10.17 -19.59
CA THR A 819 15.35 9.99 -20.68
C THR A 819 16.00 10.04 -22.06
N SER A 820 16.98 10.94 -22.24
CA SER A 820 17.74 11.05 -23.49
C SER A 820 18.61 9.81 -23.75
N MET A 821 19.20 9.23 -22.70
CA MET A 821 20.00 8.00 -22.78
C MET A 821 19.15 6.76 -23.10
N VAL A 822 17.98 6.61 -22.47
CA VAL A 822 17.05 5.50 -22.78
C VAL A 822 16.62 5.54 -24.25
N ARG A 823 16.28 6.72 -24.78
CA ARG A 823 15.93 6.89 -26.20
C ARG A 823 17.06 6.48 -27.15
N HIS A 824 18.31 6.77 -26.80
CA HIS A 824 19.48 6.38 -27.58
C HIS A 824 19.67 4.87 -27.60
N LEU A 825 19.68 4.21 -26.44
CA LEU A 825 19.82 2.75 -26.32
C LEU A 825 18.66 1.99 -26.99
N GLN A 826 17.44 2.53 -26.97
CA GLN A 826 16.30 1.96 -27.70
C GLN A 826 16.49 1.99 -29.22
N ALA A 827 17.10 3.06 -29.76
CA ALA A 827 17.41 3.14 -31.19
C ALA A 827 18.48 2.11 -31.60
N GLU A 828 19.54 1.96 -30.79
CA GLU A 828 20.58 0.95 -31.02
C GLU A 828 20.03 -0.48 -30.99
N LEU A 829 19.13 -0.80 -30.05
CA LEU A 829 18.49 -2.11 -29.96
C LEU A 829 17.61 -2.42 -31.19
N VAL A 830 16.92 -1.41 -31.74
CA VAL A 830 16.13 -1.57 -32.98
C VAL A 830 17.05 -1.86 -34.17
N GLU A 831 18.17 -1.16 -34.28
CA GLU A 831 19.14 -1.39 -35.36
C GLU A 831 19.76 -2.81 -35.27
N ALA A 832 20.18 -3.24 -34.07
CA ALA A 832 20.72 -4.57 -33.83
C ALA A 832 19.73 -5.69 -34.25
N ASN A 833 18.44 -5.53 -33.93
CA ASN A 833 17.40 -6.48 -34.33
C ASN A 833 17.19 -6.54 -35.85
N GLN A 834 17.27 -5.40 -36.55
CA GLN A 834 17.18 -5.37 -38.02
C GLN A 834 18.38 -6.08 -38.67
N GLN A 835 19.58 -5.93 -38.11
CA GLN A 835 20.77 -6.64 -38.56
C GLN A 835 20.66 -8.16 -38.36
N LEU A 836 20.21 -8.61 -37.19
CA LEU A 836 19.97 -10.03 -36.89
C LEU A 836 18.94 -10.65 -37.85
N THR A 837 17.87 -9.92 -38.17
CA THR A 837 16.84 -10.36 -39.13
C THR A 837 17.45 -10.50 -40.53
N THR A 838 18.16 -9.48 -41.00
CA THR A 838 18.83 -9.49 -42.32
C THR A 838 19.87 -10.61 -42.45
N TRP A 839 20.54 -10.98 -41.35
CA TRP A 839 21.54 -12.06 -41.33
C TRP A 839 20.90 -13.44 -41.47
N ARG A 840 19.70 -13.66 -40.91
CA ARG A 840 19.00 -14.95 -40.94
C ARG A 840 18.38 -15.33 -42.29
N GLU A 841 18.26 -14.39 -43.23
CA GLU A 841 17.48 -14.55 -44.47
C GLU A 841 18.31 -14.78 -45.75
N SER A 842 19.65 -14.72 -45.71
CA SER A 842 20.49 -14.88 -46.92
C SER A 842 21.00 -16.33 -47.12
N PRO A 843 20.66 -17.03 -48.22
CA PRO A 843 21.03 -18.44 -48.41
C PRO A 843 22.53 -18.74 -48.60
N ASP A 844 23.31 -17.78 -49.10
CA ASP A 844 24.70 -17.98 -49.57
C ASP A 844 25.72 -17.05 -48.88
N ASN A 845 25.36 -16.41 -47.75
CA ASN A 845 26.14 -15.37 -47.05
C ASN A 845 26.48 -14.11 -47.89
N ARG A 846 26.19 -14.09 -49.19
CA ARG A 846 26.29 -12.91 -50.07
C ARG A 846 25.25 -11.86 -49.64
N PRO A 847 25.63 -10.58 -49.46
CA PRO A 847 24.67 -9.55 -49.10
C PRO A 847 23.79 -9.16 -50.31
N PRO A 848 22.53 -8.74 -50.07
CA PRO A 848 21.67 -8.22 -51.13
C PRO A 848 22.30 -6.97 -51.76
N MET A 849 22.51 -7.01 -53.07
CA MET A 849 23.18 -5.94 -53.84
C MET A 849 22.51 -5.74 -55.21
N GLN A 850 22.50 -4.50 -55.69
CA GLN A 850 21.96 -4.16 -57.01
C GLN A 850 23.13 -3.99 -58.00
N ASN A 851 23.17 -4.78 -59.08
CA ASN A 851 24.14 -4.56 -60.15
C ASN A 851 23.65 -3.46 -61.08
N VAL A 852 24.41 -2.37 -61.15
CA VAL A 852 24.09 -1.17 -61.97
C VAL A 852 25.16 -0.87 -63.02
N VAL A 853 26.18 -1.72 -63.17
CA VAL A 853 27.33 -1.54 -64.09
C VAL A 853 26.90 -1.11 -65.49
N GLN A 854 25.92 -1.83 -66.07
CA GLN A 854 25.42 -1.60 -67.44
C GLN A 854 24.60 -0.29 -67.60
N ARG A 855 24.35 0.44 -66.51
CA ARG A 855 23.60 1.70 -66.48
C ARG A 855 24.50 2.92 -66.27
N LEU A 856 25.81 2.73 -66.09
CA LEU A 856 26.76 3.80 -65.81
C LEU A 856 27.66 4.10 -67.03
N PRO A 857 27.98 5.38 -67.29
CA PRO A 857 28.99 5.76 -68.28
C PRO A 857 30.36 5.12 -68.01
N ARG A 858 30.89 4.37 -68.99
CA ARG A 858 32.25 3.80 -68.97
C ARG A 858 32.82 3.57 -70.38
N ASP A 859 34.15 3.63 -70.51
CA ASP A 859 34.91 3.16 -71.68
C ASP A 859 35.54 1.78 -71.36
N PRO A 860 34.96 0.67 -71.83
CA PRO A 860 35.43 -0.68 -71.49
C PRO A 860 36.84 -0.99 -72.02
N ARG A 861 37.40 -0.21 -72.95
CA ARG A 861 38.72 -0.49 -73.56
C ARG A 861 39.91 -0.12 -72.68
N ARG A 862 39.64 0.59 -71.57
CA ARG A 862 40.63 1.07 -70.59
C ARG A 862 40.59 0.27 -69.27
N TYR A 863 39.94 -0.90 -69.31
CA TYR A 863 39.94 -1.88 -68.22
C TYR A 863 40.76 -3.10 -68.63
N VAL A 864 41.41 -3.74 -67.66
CA VAL A 864 42.16 -4.99 -67.79
C VAL A 864 41.57 -6.05 -66.86
N LEU A 865 41.88 -7.32 -67.13
CA LEU A 865 41.43 -8.46 -66.32
C LEU A 865 42.03 -8.39 -64.90
N ARG A 866 41.18 -8.31 -63.88
CA ARG A 866 41.54 -8.44 -62.46
C ARG A 866 41.40 -9.91 -62.05
N ARG A 867 42.47 -10.56 -61.60
CA ARG A 867 42.37 -11.93 -61.05
C ARG A 867 42.14 -11.87 -59.53
N PRO A 868 41.47 -12.86 -58.92
CA PRO A 868 41.29 -12.88 -57.47
C PRO A 868 42.60 -12.87 -56.67
N ASP A 869 43.67 -13.45 -57.21
CA ASP A 869 45.01 -13.43 -56.61
C ASP A 869 45.72 -12.08 -56.68
N ASP A 870 45.27 -11.17 -57.55
CA ASP A 870 45.86 -9.83 -57.71
C ASP A 870 45.28 -8.82 -56.70
N VAL A 871 44.15 -9.14 -56.06
CA VAL A 871 43.49 -8.27 -55.08
C VAL A 871 44.15 -8.41 -53.71
N ARG A 872 44.71 -7.30 -53.20
CA ARG A 872 45.45 -7.19 -51.95
C ARG A 872 44.79 -6.29 -50.92
N TYR A 873 43.87 -5.40 -51.33
CA TYR A 873 43.27 -4.39 -50.45
C TYR A 873 41.76 -4.23 -50.66
N VAL A 874 41.08 -3.78 -49.60
CA VAL A 874 39.78 -3.09 -49.73
C VAL A 874 40.01 -1.63 -49.41
N VAL A 875 39.74 -0.76 -50.38
CA VAL A 875 40.00 0.69 -50.27
C VAL A 875 38.69 1.43 -50.03
N ILE A 876 38.58 2.00 -48.84
CA ILE A 876 37.40 2.73 -48.38
C ILE A 876 37.51 4.20 -48.82
N ASN A 877 36.43 4.66 -49.46
CA ASN A 877 36.27 6.00 -49.99
C ASN A 877 34.98 6.63 -49.44
N HIS A 878 34.89 7.96 -49.50
CA HIS A 878 33.61 8.64 -49.60
C HIS A 878 33.40 9.17 -51.02
N THR A 879 32.16 9.51 -51.39
CA THR A 879 31.88 10.14 -52.70
C THR A 879 32.28 11.60 -52.78
N GLY A 880 32.50 12.30 -51.65
CA GLY A 880 32.79 13.73 -51.61
C GLY A 880 31.64 14.61 -52.13
N ALA A 881 30.44 14.03 -52.25
CA ALA A 881 29.26 14.62 -52.84
C ALA A 881 28.06 14.42 -51.90
N ALA A 882 27.04 15.27 -52.02
CA ALA A 882 25.85 15.17 -51.19
C ALA A 882 25.16 13.79 -51.34
N PRO A 883 24.61 13.22 -50.26
CA PRO A 883 23.81 12.00 -50.33
C PRO A 883 22.70 12.08 -51.40
N GLY A 884 22.55 11.03 -52.21
CA GLY A 884 21.55 10.97 -53.28
C GLY A 884 21.95 11.60 -54.62
N VAL A 885 23.19 12.11 -54.78
CA VAL A 885 23.70 12.49 -56.11
C VAL A 885 23.70 11.26 -57.05
N PRO A 886 23.11 11.33 -58.25
CA PRO A 886 23.02 10.18 -59.16
C PRO A 886 24.40 9.62 -59.55
N LEU A 887 24.56 8.30 -59.48
CA LEU A 887 25.82 7.62 -59.82
C LEU A 887 26.30 7.91 -61.26
N THR A 888 25.38 8.14 -62.21
CA THR A 888 25.73 8.56 -63.57
C THR A 888 26.51 9.86 -63.59
N ARG A 889 26.16 10.82 -62.72
CA ARG A 889 26.83 12.12 -62.58
C ARG A 889 28.21 12.00 -61.95
N LEU A 890 28.37 11.09 -60.99
CA LEU A 890 29.67 10.77 -60.40
C LEU A 890 30.58 10.09 -61.44
N ALA A 891 30.04 9.16 -62.23
CA ALA A 891 30.75 8.51 -63.33
C ALA A 891 31.20 9.54 -64.39
N GLU A 892 30.28 10.40 -64.85
CA GLU A 892 30.58 11.53 -65.76
C GLU A 892 31.69 12.45 -65.22
N GLY A 893 31.70 12.70 -63.90
CA GLY A 893 32.74 13.49 -63.24
C GLY A 893 34.11 12.80 -63.17
N HIS A 894 34.15 11.46 -63.15
CA HIS A 894 35.39 10.68 -63.15
C HIS A 894 35.93 10.41 -64.56
N MET A 895 35.06 10.38 -65.58
CA MET A 895 35.42 10.03 -66.97
C MET A 895 36.50 10.89 -67.67
N PRO A 896 36.80 12.15 -67.28
CA PRO A 896 37.92 12.89 -67.87
C PRO A 896 39.28 12.23 -67.61
N ASP A 897 39.50 11.74 -66.40
CA ASP A 897 40.77 11.14 -65.96
C ASP A 897 40.72 9.60 -66.01
N TRP A 898 39.56 9.03 -65.67
CA TRP A 898 39.34 7.60 -65.47
C TRP A 898 38.40 7.01 -66.52
N PRO A 899 38.36 5.68 -66.71
CA PRO A 899 37.49 5.09 -67.73
C PRO A 899 36.02 4.93 -67.31
N GLY A 900 35.65 5.40 -66.13
CA GLY A 900 34.30 5.31 -65.56
C GLY A 900 34.34 5.67 -64.08
N LEU A 901 33.29 5.32 -63.33
CA LEU A 901 33.29 5.46 -61.87
C LEU A 901 34.42 4.59 -61.26
N LEU A 902 35.19 5.15 -60.34
CA LEU A 902 36.36 4.47 -59.74
C LEU A 902 36.02 3.40 -58.70
N TYR A 903 34.80 3.45 -58.18
CA TYR A 903 34.36 2.57 -57.12
C TYR A 903 33.79 1.28 -57.72
N ASP A 904 34.22 0.13 -57.22
CA ASP A 904 33.65 -1.18 -57.55
C ASP A 904 32.26 -1.34 -56.92
N PHE A 905 32.08 -0.76 -55.73
CA PHE A 905 30.79 -0.64 -55.05
C PHE A 905 30.54 0.77 -54.51
N VAL A 906 29.28 1.19 -54.51
CA VAL A 906 28.81 2.35 -53.75
C VAL A 906 27.74 1.90 -52.76
N ILE A 907 27.83 2.38 -51.53
CA ILE A 907 26.83 2.19 -50.48
C ILE A 907 26.02 3.47 -50.38
N ASP A 908 24.73 3.40 -50.71
CA ASP A 908 23.85 4.57 -50.66
C ASP A 908 23.52 4.99 -49.22
N GLN A 909 22.85 6.13 -49.06
CA GLN A 909 22.48 6.69 -47.75
C GLN A 909 21.53 5.81 -46.92
N HIS A 910 20.93 4.77 -47.52
CA HIS A 910 20.01 3.83 -46.90
C HIS A 910 20.66 2.46 -46.65
N GLY A 911 21.97 2.32 -46.90
CA GLY A 911 22.70 1.06 -46.75
C GLY A 911 22.51 0.07 -47.91
N SER A 912 21.92 0.48 -49.04
CA SER A 912 21.85 -0.35 -50.24
C SER A 912 23.24 -0.49 -50.86
N ILE A 913 23.66 -1.73 -51.13
CA ILE A 913 24.91 -2.00 -51.84
C ILE A 913 24.64 -1.96 -53.34
N LEU A 914 25.32 -1.06 -54.05
CA LEU A 914 25.25 -0.90 -55.50
C LEU A 914 26.58 -1.37 -56.10
N GLN A 915 26.57 -2.45 -56.88
CA GLN A 915 27.74 -2.90 -57.63
C GLN A 915 27.88 -2.03 -58.89
N THR A 916 28.97 -1.26 -58.94
CA THR A 916 29.22 -0.22 -59.94
C THR A 916 30.32 -0.58 -60.94
N GLN A 917 31.17 -1.59 -60.66
CA GLN A 917 32.02 -2.25 -61.65
C GLN A 917 31.98 -3.79 -61.55
N PRO A 918 32.38 -4.53 -62.61
CA PRO A 918 32.64 -5.96 -62.54
C PRO A 918 33.84 -6.26 -61.63
N LEU A 919 33.83 -7.43 -60.98
CA LEU A 919 34.90 -7.83 -60.05
C LEU A 919 36.10 -8.50 -60.74
N ASP A 920 35.93 -8.88 -62.00
CA ASP A 920 36.93 -9.44 -62.90
C ASP A 920 37.59 -8.38 -63.81
N GLU A 921 37.23 -7.11 -63.65
CA GLU A 921 37.83 -5.97 -64.37
C GLU A 921 38.42 -4.97 -63.39
N VAL A 922 39.49 -4.27 -63.80
CA VAL A 922 40.08 -3.14 -63.09
C VAL A 922 40.59 -2.10 -64.08
N VAL A 923 40.70 -0.83 -63.65
CA VAL A 923 41.28 0.24 -64.48
C VAL A 923 42.73 -0.09 -64.82
N ASP A 924 43.15 0.13 -66.07
CA ASP A 924 44.56 0.04 -66.47
C ASP A 924 45.38 1.16 -65.82
N THR A 925 46.06 0.84 -64.71
CA THR A 925 46.85 1.79 -63.92
C THR A 925 47.92 1.08 -63.09
N ALA A 926 49.00 1.80 -62.75
CA ALA A 926 50.06 1.33 -61.86
C ALA A 926 49.84 1.70 -60.38
N LEU A 927 48.67 2.25 -60.03
CA LEU A 927 48.33 2.71 -58.67
C LEU A 927 47.77 1.55 -57.83
N PRO A 928 48.44 1.08 -56.75
CA PRO A 928 48.02 -0.14 -56.04
C PRO A 928 46.62 -0.05 -55.41
N TYR A 929 46.22 1.13 -54.93
CA TYR A 929 44.89 1.36 -54.35
C TYR A 929 43.75 1.35 -55.38
N LEU A 930 44.05 1.18 -56.68
CA LEU A 930 43.08 0.92 -57.74
C LEU A 930 43.33 -0.46 -58.36
N ALA A 931 44.56 -0.75 -58.79
CA ALA A 931 44.93 -1.96 -59.52
C ALA A 931 44.82 -3.25 -58.68
N GLU A 932 45.24 -3.18 -57.41
CA GLU A 932 45.31 -4.32 -56.47
C GLU A 932 44.17 -4.26 -55.43
N ALA A 933 43.11 -3.50 -55.69
CA ALA A 933 42.11 -3.17 -54.68
C ALA A 933 40.67 -3.30 -55.18
N VAL A 934 39.75 -3.65 -54.27
CA VAL A 934 38.32 -3.42 -54.43
C VAL A 934 37.97 -2.10 -53.74
N ASN A 935 37.47 -1.12 -54.50
CA ASN A 935 37.13 0.21 -54.02
C ASN A 935 35.66 0.31 -53.62
N ILE A 936 35.40 0.65 -52.35
CA ILE A 936 34.05 0.82 -51.80
C ILE A 936 33.87 2.29 -51.41
N ALA A 937 32.87 2.97 -51.97
CA ALA A 937 32.54 4.34 -51.60
C ALA A 937 31.24 4.45 -50.78
N PHE A 938 31.31 5.22 -49.70
CA PHE A 938 30.15 5.64 -48.92
C PHE A 938 29.57 6.91 -49.55
N SER A 939 28.27 6.89 -49.89
CA SER A 939 27.55 8.04 -50.42
C SER A 939 27.39 9.13 -49.36
N GLY A 940 28.17 10.20 -49.48
CA GLY A 940 28.15 11.38 -48.60
C GLY A 940 29.44 12.20 -48.62
N VAL A 941 29.52 13.14 -47.68
CA VAL A 941 30.68 13.99 -47.35
C VAL A 941 30.98 13.79 -45.87
N PHE A 942 32.12 13.16 -45.56
CA PHE A 942 32.45 12.70 -44.20
C PHE A 942 33.74 13.36 -43.65
N ASP A 943 34.02 14.59 -44.08
CA ASP A 943 35.18 15.35 -43.58
C ASP A 943 35.06 15.71 -42.09
N GLU A 944 33.83 15.94 -41.60
CA GLU A 944 33.54 16.39 -40.22
C GLU A 944 32.56 15.49 -39.47
N GLN A 945 32.06 14.43 -40.09
CA GLN A 945 31.06 13.50 -39.54
C GLN A 945 31.43 12.07 -39.97
N THR A 946 31.12 11.07 -39.13
CA THR A 946 31.23 9.66 -39.53
C THR A 946 30.09 9.27 -40.49
N PRO A 947 30.26 8.22 -41.31
CA PRO A 947 29.12 7.62 -42.00
C PRO A 947 28.09 7.09 -40.98
N PRO A 948 26.78 7.16 -41.28
CA PRO A 948 25.75 6.56 -40.45
C PRO A 948 25.91 5.04 -40.38
N ASP A 949 25.56 4.46 -39.23
CA ASP A 949 25.79 3.05 -38.91
C ASP A 949 25.19 2.09 -39.93
N ILE A 950 24.04 2.40 -40.51
CA ILE A 950 23.42 1.60 -41.59
C ILE A 950 24.36 1.40 -42.80
N GLN A 951 25.19 2.39 -43.14
CA GLN A 951 26.21 2.25 -44.19
C GLN A 951 27.41 1.44 -43.70
N ILE A 952 27.85 1.62 -42.45
CA ILE A 952 28.98 0.88 -41.85
C ILE A 952 28.63 -0.61 -41.73
N HIS A 953 27.41 -0.95 -41.35
CA HIS A 953 26.90 -2.32 -41.27
C HIS A 953 26.73 -2.95 -42.67
N ALA A 954 26.23 -2.20 -43.66
CA ALA A 954 26.19 -2.67 -45.05
C ALA A 954 27.61 -2.94 -45.60
N ALA A 955 28.57 -2.06 -45.33
CA ALA A 955 29.97 -2.24 -45.69
C ALA A 955 30.59 -3.45 -44.97
N GLY A 956 30.30 -3.64 -43.68
CA GLY A 956 30.75 -4.78 -42.89
C GLY A 956 30.39 -6.12 -43.55
N ARG A 957 29.12 -6.28 -43.96
CA ARG A 957 28.65 -7.47 -44.70
C ARG A 957 29.29 -7.62 -46.08
N LEU A 958 29.45 -6.53 -46.82
CA LEU A 958 30.09 -6.54 -48.13
C LEU A 958 31.55 -7.00 -48.04
N ILE A 959 32.31 -6.47 -47.09
CA ILE A 959 33.72 -6.79 -46.89
C ILE A 959 33.88 -8.22 -46.36
N ALA A 960 33.00 -8.69 -45.47
CA ALA A 960 33.00 -10.08 -45.01
C ALA A 960 32.78 -11.07 -46.17
N TRP A 961 31.86 -10.77 -47.09
CA TRP A 961 31.68 -11.56 -48.32
C TRP A 961 32.90 -11.46 -49.25
N LEU A 962 33.47 -10.27 -49.47
CA LEU A 962 34.69 -10.10 -50.28
C LEU A 962 35.89 -10.87 -49.71
N GLN A 963 36.02 -11.02 -48.39
CA GLN A 963 37.04 -11.86 -47.75
C GLN A 963 36.87 -13.37 -48.05
N ALA A 964 35.66 -13.82 -48.39
CA ALA A 964 35.43 -15.19 -48.84
C ALA A 964 35.72 -15.38 -50.35
N GLU A 965 35.51 -14.35 -51.16
CA GLU A 965 35.74 -14.38 -52.62
C GLU A 965 37.23 -14.16 -53.01
N PHE A 966 37.97 -13.35 -52.25
CA PHE A 966 39.35 -12.96 -52.56
C PHE A 966 40.35 -13.48 -51.51
N PRO A 967 41.21 -14.48 -51.85
CA PRO A 967 41.96 -15.26 -50.86
C PRO A 967 43.08 -14.49 -50.13
N ASN A 968 43.45 -13.30 -50.59
CA ASN A 968 44.50 -12.48 -50.00
C ASN A 968 43.95 -11.35 -49.09
N LEU A 969 42.63 -11.20 -48.97
CA LEU A 969 42.03 -10.16 -48.13
C LEU A 969 41.98 -10.57 -46.65
N THR A 970 42.43 -9.66 -45.79
CA THR A 970 42.40 -9.80 -44.32
C THR A 970 41.78 -8.55 -43.67
N LEU A 971 41.57 -8.53 -42.35
CA LEU A 971 41.13 -7.30 -41.67
C LEU A 971 42.16 -6.15 -41.80
N GLU A 972 43.46 -6.47 -41.89
CA GLU A 972 44.54 -5.49 -42.08
C GLU A 972 44.63 -4.93 -43.52
N SER A 973 43.98 -5.60 -44.47
CA SER A 973 43.86 -5.17 -45.86
C SER A 973 42.80 -4.09 -46.09
N VAL A 974 41.93 -3.84 -45.10
CA VAL A 974 40.89 -2.80 -45.15
C VAL A 974 41.51 -1.47 -44.75
N ARG A 975 41.59 -0.53 -45.70
CA ARG A 975 42.28 0.75 -45.55
C ARG A 975 41.51 1.88 -46.22
N GLY A 976 41.61 3.10 -45.69
CA GLY A 976 41.06 4.29 -46.32
C GLY A 976 41.97 4.79 -47.44
N LEU A 977 41.43 5.53 -48.42
CA LEU A 977 42.25 6.13 -49.47
C LEU A 977 43.37 7.04 -48.90
N SER A 978 43.10 7.73 -47.79
CA SER A 978 44.07 8.54 -47.03
C SER A 978 45.27 7.77 -46.48
N GLU A 979 45.24 6.43 -46.44
CA GLU A 979 46.38 5.58 -46.06
C GLU A 979 47.33 5.30 -47.23
N PHE A 980 46.97 5.71 -48.46
CA PHE A 980 47.78 5.54 -49.66
C PHE A 980 48.22 6.86 -50.29
N VAL A 981 47.37 7.89 -50.24
CA VAL A 981 47.61 9.21 -50.86
C VAL A 981 47.07 10.34 -49.98
N GLU A 982 47.62 11.55 -50.14
CA GLU A 982 47.14 12.74 -49.43
C GLU A 982 45.73 13.12 -49.91
N THR A 983 44.71 12.82 -49.10
CA THR A 983 43.30 13.10 -49.37
C THR A 983 42.51 13.18 -48.05
N THR A 984 41.33 13.79 -48.07
CA THR A 984 40.39 13.69 -46.94
C THR A 984 39.51 12.45 -46.99
N SER A 985 39.46 11.71 -48.11
CA SER A 985 38.66 10.48 -48.27
C SER A 985 39.28 9.30 -47.50
N PRO A 986 38.50 8.52 -46.71
CA PRO A 986 37.04 8.49 -46.66
C PRO A 986 36.42 9.42 -45.61
N GLY A 987 37.23 10.20 -44.89
CA GLY A 987 36.83 11.23 -43.93
C GLY A 987 37.97 11.54 -42.97
N ARG A 988 38.08 12.77 -42.45
CA ARG A 988 39.16 13.09 -41.47
C ARG A 988 39.07 12.20 -40.22
N GLN A 989 37.85 11.79 -39.85
CA GLN A 989 37.61 10.95 -38.68
C GLN A 989 37.92 9.45 -38.88
N TRP A 990 38.55 9.08 -40.00
CA TRP A 990 38.86 7.68 -40.33
C TRP A 990 39.89 7.05 -39.37
N LEU A 991 40.99 7.75 -39.09
CA LEU A 991 42.05 7.33 -38.16
C LEU A 991 42.17 8.21 -36.90
N GLU A 992 41.58 9.39 -36.92
CA GLU A 992 41.66 10.40 -35.86
C GLU A 992 40.25 10.76 -35.37
N GLY A 993 40.12 11.40 -34.21
CA GLY A 993 38.80 11.77 -33.67
C GLY A 993 37.94 10.55 -33.31
N ALA A 994 36.88 10.29 -34.08
CA ALA A 994 35.96 9.16 -33.84
C ALA A 994 36.50 7.80 -34.31
N VAL A 995 37.60 7.77 -35.08
CA VAL A 995 38.31 6.55 -35.53
C VAL A 995 37.35 5.49 -36.12
N TRP A 996 36.46 5.89 -37.03
CA TRP A 996 35.38 5.01 -37.50
C TRP A 996 35.87 3.81 -38.33
N LYS A 997 37.16 3.74 -38.66
CA LYS A 997 37.83 2.50 -39.10
C LYS A 997 37.61 1.35 -38.12
N GLU A 998 37.66 1.59 -36.81
CA GLU A 998 37.43 0.54 -35.80
C GLU A 998 35.97 0.07 -35.79
N ALA A 999 35.01 0.99 -35.94
CA ALA A 999 33.59 0.67 -36.08
C ALA A 999 33.32 -0.21 -37.33
N LEU A 1000 33.96 0.12 -38.47
CA LEU A 1000 33.89 -0.70 -39.68
C LEU A 1000 34.52 -2.09 -39.48
N ILE A 1001 35.73 -2.17 -38.91
CA ILE A 1001 36.38 -3.46 -38.63
C ILE A 1001 35.56 -4.31 -37.65
N ALA A 1002 34.91 -3.69 -36.67
CA ALA A 1002 33.97 -4.37 -35.77
C ALA A 1002 32.72 -4.87 -36.53
N ALA A 1003 32.17 -4.09 -37.46
CA ALA A 1003 31.07 -4.53 -38.33
C ALA A 1003 31.47 -5.70 -39.25
N VAL A 1004 32.71 -5.71 -39.80
CA VAL A 1004 33.24 -6.86 -40.54
C VAL A 1004 33.35 -8.09 -39.64
N ARG A 1005 33.89 -7.95 -38.42
CA ARG A 1005 33.96 -9.06 -37.45
C ARG A 1005 32.58 -9.63 -37.08
N ARG A 1006 31.58 -8.76 -36.87
CA ARG A 1006 30.17 -9.16 -36.66
C ARG A 1006 29.65 -9.97 -37.87
N ALA A 1007 29.83 -9.45 -39.09
CA ALA A 1007 29.38 -10.12 -40.31
C ALA A 1007 30.11 -11.44 -40.61
N SER A 1008 31.41 -11.52 -40.32
CA SER A 1008 32.24 -12.74 -40.44
C SER A 1008 32.08 -13.70 -39.25
N GLY A 1009 31.02 -13.58 -38.44
CA GLY A 1009 30.65 -14.52 -37.39
C GLY A 1009 31.58 -14.56 -36.16
N HIS A 1010 32.37 -13.51 -35.90
CA HIS A 1010 33.31 -13.44 -34.77
C HIS A 1010 32.73 -12.77 -33.51
N VAL A 1011 31.50 -12.27 -33.56
CA VAL A 1011 30.70 -11.83 -32.40
C VAL A 1011 29.28 -12.29 -32.65
N ASP A 1012 28.67 -12.99 -31.70
CA ASP A 1012 27.26 -13.41 -31.81
C ASP A 1012 26.35 -12.17 -31.74
N PRO A 1013 25.54 -11.87 -32.78
CA PRO A 1013 24.64 -10.73 -32.74
C PRO A 1013 23.61 -10.80 -31.60
N SER A 1014 23.29 -12.00 -31.07
CA SER A 1014 22.41 -12.11 -29.90
C SER A 1014 23.07 -11.63 -28.61
N GLN A 1015 24.40 -11.71 -28.48
CA GLN A 1015 25.11 -11.22 -27.29
C GLN A 1015 25.05 -9.69 -27.19
N ALA A 1016 25.28 -8.99 -28.30
CA ALA A 1016 25.17 -7.52 -28.34
C ALA A 1016 23.72 -7.04 -28.08
N GLU A 1017 22.73 -7.80 -28.56
CA GLU A 1017 21.32 -7.56 -28.25
C GLU A 1017 21.02 -7.76 -26.75
N GLU A 1018 21.58 -8.81 -26.13
CA GLU A 1018 21.42 -9.10 -24.70
C GLU A 1018 22.09 -8.03 -23.82
N GLU A 1019 23.27 -7.54 -24.20
CA GLU A 1019 23.96 -6.44 -23.52
C GLU A 1019 23.17 -5.11 -23.59
N LEU A 1020 22.60 -4.76 -24.76
CA LEU A 1020 21.73 -3.59 -24.91
C LEU A 1020 20.43 -3.72 -24.11
N ARG A 1021 19.81 -4.91 -24.08
CA ARG A 1021 18.62 -5.20 -23.25
C ARG A 1021 18.94 -5.07 -21.75
N ALA A 1022 20.11 -5.53 -21.31
CA ALA A 1022 20.55 -5.39 -19.93
C ALA A 1022 20.83 -3.91 -19.55
N ALA A 1023 21.44 -3.14 -20.45
CA ALA A 1023 21.69 -1.70 -20.25
C ALA A 1023 20.37 -0.90 -20.14
N LEU A 1024 19.38 -1.20 -20.98
CA LEU A 1024 18.03 -0.63 -20.88
C LEU A 1024 17.38 -0.97 -19.54
N ALA A 1025 17.36 -2.25 -19.14
CA ALA A 1025 16.78 -2.69 -17.88
C ALA A 1025 17.45 -2.09 -16.62
N GLU A 1026 18.72 -1.67 -16.71
CA GLU A 1026 19.39 -0.88 -15.67
C GLU A 1026 18.95 0.59 -15.69
N ARG A 1027 18.82 1.22 -16.87
CA ARG A 1027 18.37 2.61 -16.98
C ARG A 1027 16.90 2.79 -16.62
N ASP A 1028 16.04 1.84 -16.94
CA ASP A 1028 14.64 1.85 -16.52
C ASP A 1028 14.52 1.75 -14.98
N ARG A 1029 15.36 0.93 -14.32
CA ARG A 1029 15.44 0.90 -12.85
C ARG A 1029 15.94 2.23 -12.26
N GLN A 1030 16.91 2.88 -12.89
CA GLN A 1030 17.39 4.21 -12.46
C GLN A 1030 16.33 5.30 -12.67
N MET A 1031 15.58 5.25 -13.78
CA MET A 1031 14.44 6.15 -14.04
C MET A 1031 13.32 6.00 -13.02
N LEU A 1032 12.98 4.77 -12.60
CA LEU A 1032 11.99 4.52 -11.55
C LEU A 1032 12.42 5.12 -10.20
N VAL A 1033 13.70 4.99 -9.82
CA VAL A 1033 14.24 5.61 -8.60
C VAL A 1033 14.23 7.15 -8.69
N LEU A 1034 14.59 7.72 -9.84
CA LEU A 1034 14.56 9.17 -10.04
C LEU A 1034 13.15 9.75 -10.02
N GLN A 1035 12.18 9.07 -10.65
CA GLN A 1035 10.77 9.43 -10.59
C GLN A 1035 10.26 9.38 -9.15
N HIS A 1036 10.58 8.32 -8.41
CA HIS A 1036 10.21 8.19 -7.00
C HIS A 1036 10.77 9.31 -6.12
N ASN A 1037 12.01 9.73 -6.37
CA ASN A 1037 12.65 10.83 -5.66
C ASN A 1037 12.00 12.19 -6.01
N LEU A 1038 11.68 12.42 -7.28
CA LEU A 1038 10.93 13.60 -7.73
C LEU A 1038 9.56 13.69 -7.04
N ASP A 1039 8.78 12.61 -7.08
CA ASP A 1039 7.45 12.56 -6.48
C ASP A 1039 7.51 12.75 -4.96
N THR A 1040 8.54 12.21 -4.30
CA THR A 1040 8.77 12.39 -2.86
C THR A 1040 9.09 13.84 -2.50
N VAL A 1041 10.04 14.47 -3.20
CA VAL A 1041 10.41 15.88 -2.97
C VAL A 1041 9.26 16.83 -3.32
N GLU A 1042 8.52 16.56 -4.39
CA GLU A 1042 7.36 17.37 -4.76
C GLU A 1042 6.20 17.22 -3.75
N SER A 1043 5.97 16.02 -3.24
CA SER A 1043 5.00 15.77 -2.15
C SER A 1043 5.35 16.54 -0.88
N GLN A 1044 6.63 16.53 -0.48
CA GLN A 1044 7.12 17.27 0.69
C GLN A 1044 6.95 18.78 0.49
N ARG A 1045 7.31 19.30 -0.68
CA ARG A 1045 7.14 20.72 -1.01
C ARG A 1045 5.67 21.16 -1.01
N ARG A 1046 4.74 20.32 -1.49
CA ARG A 1046 3.29 20.61 -1.45
C ARG A 1046 2.78 20.69 -0.01
N ARG A 1047 3.09 19.70 0.83
CA ARG A 1047 2.69 19.70 2.25
C ARG A 1047 3.16 20.93 3.01
N LEU A 1048 4.40 21.37 2.77
CA LEU A 1048 4.94 22.58 3.42
C LEU A 1048 4.26 23.87 2.96
N VAL A 1049 3.69 23.90 1.74
CA VAL A 1049 2.84 25.02 1.29
C VAL A 1049 1.50 24.97 2.03
N ASP A 1050 0.86 23.80 2.12
CA ASP A 1050 -0.41 23.61 2.83
C ASP A 1050 -0.26 23.96 4.34
N ASP A 1051 0.77 23.43 5.00
CA ASP A 1051 1.11 23.71 6.41
C ASP A 1051 1.37 25.20 6.66
N ALA A 1052 2.03 25.89 5.72
CA ALA A 1052 2.28 27.33 5.80
C ALA A 1052 1.00 28.18 5.60
N GLU A 1053 0.08 27.76 4.71
CA GLU A 1053 -1.22 28.41 4.55
C GLU A 1053 -2.15 28.18 5.75
N ASP A 1054 -2.14 26.99 6.34
CA ASP A 1054 -2.87 26.68 7.56
C ASP A 1054 -2.32 27.48 8.77
N LEU A 1055 -0.99 27.55 8.94
CA LEU A 1055 -0.37 28.33 10.00
C LEU A 1055 -0.67 29.83 9.86
N ARG A 1056 -0.65 30.35 8.63
CA ARG A 1056 -1.04 31.73 8.29
C ARG A 1056 -2.52 31.99 8.59
N THR A 1057 -3.40 31.04 8.30
CA THR A 1057 -4.84 31.12 8.59
C THR A 1057 -5.10 31.08 10.11
N GLN A 1058 -4.38 30.24 10.84
CA GLN A 1058 -4.45 30.19 12.31
C GLN A 1058 -3.91 31.46 12.97
N LEU A 1059 -2.85 32.07 12.43
CA LEU A 1059 -2.34 33.39 12.86
C LEU A 1059 -3.41 34.47 12.66
N ALA A 1060 -4.08 34.50 11.51
CA ALA A 1060 -5.17 35.43 11.25
C ALA A 1060 -6.38 35.22 12.19
N ALA A 1061 -6.73 33.96 12.49
CA ALA A 1061 -7.83 33.63 13.39
C ALA A 1061 -7.56 33.98 14.87
N LYS A 1062 -6.31 33.83 15.33
CA LYS A 1062 -5.88 34.13 16.71
C LYS A 1062 -5.81 35.63 17.04
N ALA A 1063 -5.94 36.52 16.05
CA ALA A 1063 -6.04 37.97 16.28
C ALA A 1063 -7.35 38.39 16.98
N VAL A 1064 -8.31 37.48 17.16
CA VAL A 1064 -9.54 37.67 17.94
C VAL A 1064 -9.36 37.10 19.35
N ALA A 1065 -9.46 37.95 20.38
CA ALA A 1065 -8.98 37.65 21.74
C ALA A 1065 -9.77 36.54 22.49
N PRO A 1066 -9.10 35.70 23.31
CA PRO A 1066 -9.74 34.64 24.10
C PRO A 1066 -10.31 35.10 25.45
N THR A 1067 -11.44 34.49 25.85
CA THR A 1067 -12.14 34.75 27.12
C THR A 1067 -11.62 33.86 28.27
N PRO A 1068 -11.44 34.36 29.51
CA PRO A 1068 -10.83 33.59 30.60
C PRO A 1068 -11.79 32.66 31.36
N PHE A 1069 -11.27 31.53 31.86
CA PHE A 1069 -11.98 30.63 32.78
C PHE A 1069 -12.10 31.20 34.20
N VAL A 1070 -13.24 30.96 34.86
CA VAL A 1070 -13.48 31.30 36.28
C VAL A 1070 -13.88 30.04 37.05
N VAL A 1071 -13.25 29.80 38.21
CA VAL A 1071 -13.61 28.76 39.19
C VAL A 1071 -13.53 29.38 40.60
N PRO A 1072 -14.41 29.03 41.56
CA PRO A 1072 -14.44 29.69 42.88
C PRO A 1072 -13.21 29.43 43.76
N LYS A 1073 -13.00 30.29 44.76
CA LYS A 1073 -12.05 30.03 45.86
C LYS A 1073 -12.49 28.80 46.68
N PRO A 1074 -11.56 28.10 47.36
CA PRO A 1074 -11.90 27.00 48.28
C PRO A 1074 -12.96 27.42 49.30
N SER A 1075 -13.89 26.51 49.60
CA SER A 1075 -15.00 26.76 50.53
C SER A 1075 -14.50 26.82 51.97
N MET A 1076 -14.21 28.03 52.46
CA MET A 1076 -13.88 28.24 53.87
C MET A 1076 -15.11 27.93 54.74
N ARG A 1077 -14.97 27.00 55.69
CA ARG A 1077 -15.84 26.97 56.88
C ARG A 1077 -15.23 27.90 57.93
N ASN A 1078 -15.93 28.99 58.22
CA ASN A 1078 -15.71 29.81 59.42
C ASN A 1078 -15.86 28.94 60.69
#